data_AF-A0A1V4XKU7-F1
#
_entry.id   AF-A0A1V4XKU7-F1
#
_cell.length_a   1.000
_cell.length_b   1.000
_cell.length_c   1.000
_cell.angle_alpha   90.00
_cell.angle_beta   90.00
_cell.angle_gamma   90.00
#
_symmetry.space_group_name_H-M   'P 1'
#
loop_
_entity.id
_entity.type
_entity.pdbx_description
1 polymer ?
#
loop_
_entity_poly.entity_id
_entity_poly.type
_entity_poly.pdbx_seq_one_letter_code
_entity_poly.pdbx_strand_id
1 'polypeptide(L)'
;MKRLIILSMLLFSVGTQSAVTAAEDGQVSGEVSATGTLTSVSGNKAKFNEYGDVKDGIYGDIRLKYDSEKYYTDFNAHDIGYDTQRYQIEGGKWGDFKFNLNYDEIPHNITEDAKTFYSGAGSHNLRYSTPPGRDTSNWNTFDYSTKRKNSGAGFKLDALKPFFFDVSAAREEKTGTYPLGVAGTTPGGIAIELPAPISYTTDSIKLAAGYSRNPLYLSFGYFYSNFSNDNTRLHFRNPNAGGAEDTTTLPPENQYYKINLTGGIRMPLNSKLDINLATARAKSDGSLLSSYFENTTGAPTRIRLSDQTFNGKIDTQNLGMSLTSKPLSFLDSRLFLKYDERENKSDKITVTDVTNDPVTFSNDLFDYRKVKFGAELGFRLPAKFYLNTNYSHGKIDRMRDDIPKNWDDLYGVELRWTGLDFMTARVGYERLNRRAEFNAPEGGSSDIEYFIRRFDAAPKHTNSYKINMDFFPTEDLNFSLGYRHRKTDYTDTTYGLTGEKRDEFTIDADYLIRKRVKIFGSFDYERIRIDQDQLQTNTFPTTPPSYNWSASQKDDSYGFTIGSEVFIIPEKLTLLLQYSYLKSDGSVDYTYEDSLPAGRTQDNIDLADWDSYRLKYYLVKLTYNATKAWSVAVGYAYEKYTYSDAQYSGYTYVPGGGNDTNSAYLTGAYKDPSYKSHTGFVTLSYRF
;
A
#
# COMPACT_ATOMS: atom_id res chain seq x y z
N MET A 1 -20.55 -20.53 -19.66
CA MET A 1 -22.00 -20.39 -19.96
C MET A 1 -22.92 -21.20 -19.05
N LYS A 2 -22.82 -22.53 -18.93
CA LYS A 2 -23.75 -23.33 -18.09
C LYS A 2 -23.75 -23.01 -16.57
N ARG A 3 -22.63 -22.57 -15.99
CA ARG A 3 -22.56 -22.15 -14.57
C ARG A 3 -23.12 -20.73 -14.31
N LEU A 4 -23.11 -19.84 -15.32
CA LEU A 4 -23.68 -18.49 -15.22
C LEU A 4 -25.21 -18.51 -15.17
N ILE A 5 -25.84 -19.41 -15.95
CA ILE A 5 -27.30 -19.55 -16.02
C ILE A 5 -27.87 -20.19 -14.74
N ILE A 6 -27.12 -21.08 -14.09
CA ILE A 6 -27.55 -21.76 -12.86
C ILE A 6 -27.49 -20.79 -11.66
N LEU A 7 -26.50 -19.90 -11.58
CA LEU A 7 -26.44 -18.91 -10.50
C LEU A 7 -27.47 -17.79 -10.67
N SER A 8 -27.72 -17.34 -11.90
CA SER A 8 -28.80 -16.39 -12.19
C SER A 8 -30.19 -16.99 -11.97
N MET A 9 -30.40 -18.28 -12.27
CA MET A 9 -31.64 -18.98 -11.94
C MET A 9 -31.80 -19.27 -10.44
N LEU A 10 -30.71 -19.57 -9.72
CA LEU A 10 -30.77 -19.75 -8.26
C LEU A 10 -31.11 -18.43 -7.55
N LEU A 11 -30.50 -17.31 -7.95
CA LEU A 11 -30.82 -15.99 -7.40
C LEU A 11 -32.23 -15.51 -7.77
N PHE A 12 -32.73 -15.83 -8.98
CA PHE A 12 -34.14 -15.63 -9.32
C PHE A 12 -35.08 -16.55 -8.51
N SER A 13 -34.67 -17.77 -8.17
CA SER A 13 -35.49 -18.70 -7.38
C SER A 13 -35.53 -18.36 -5.88
N VAL A 14 -34.44 -17.82 -5.32
CA VAL A 14 -34.40 -17.34 -3.93
C VAL A 14 -35.14 -16.01 -3.79
N GLY A 15 -35.11 -15.14 -4.82
CA GLY A 15 -35.94 -13.93 -4.88
C GLY A 15 -37.43 -14.18 -5.13
N THR A 16 -37.82 -15.34 -5.68
CA THR A 16 -39.24 -15.66 -5.99
C THR A 16 -39.92 -16.53 -4.94
N GLN A 17 -39.20 -17.21 -4.05
CA GLN A 17 -39.82 -18.04 -3.00
C GLN A 17 -39.95 -17.39 -1.62
N SER A 18 -39.39 -16.20 -1.40
CA SER A 18 -39.66 -15.40 -0.18
C SER A 18 -40.65 -14.25 -0.42
N ALA A 19 -41.08 -14.03 -1.66
CA ALA A 19 -42.02 -12.97 -2.04
C ALA A 19 -43.51 -13.39 -1.99
N VAL A 20 -43.82 -14.59 -1.48
CA VAL A 20 -45.20 -15.07 -1.32
C VAL A 20 -45.47 -15.33 0.15
N THR A 21 -45.51 -14.26 0.95
CA THR A 21 -46.35 -14.08 2.16
C THR A 21 -45.93 -12.83 2.94
N ALA A 22 -46.23 -11.65 2.41
CA ALA A 22 -46.59 -10.48 3.21
C ALA A 22 -47.14 -9.39 2.27
N ALA A 23 -48.38 -8.99 2.51
CA ALA A 23 -48.94 -7.77 1.94
C ALA A 23 -48.24 -6.57 2.60
N GLU A 24 -47.16 -6.09 2.00
CA GLU A 24 -46.50 -4.81 2.32
C GLU A 24 -46.05 -4.16 1.01
N ASP A 25 -46.24 -2.84 0.88
CA ASP A 25 -45.87 -2.00 -0.28
C ASP A 25 -44.34 -1.86 -0.40
N GLY A 26 -43.62 -2.97 -0.59
CA GLY A 26 -42.19 -2.94 -0.87
C GLY A 26 -41.90 -2.41 -2.28
N GLN A 27 -40.97 -1.48 -2.40
CA GLN A 27 -40.51 -0.95 -3.67
C GLN A 27 -39.21 -1.63 -4.10
N VAL A 28 -39.17 -2.07 -5.36
CA VAL A 28 -37.92 -2.51 -6.01
C VAL A 28 -37.50 -1.42 -6.98
N SER A 29 -36.25 -1.01 -6.90
CA SER A 29 -35.61 -0.12 -7.87
C SER A 29 -34.25 -0.66 -8.26
N GLY A 30 -33.75 -0.29 -9.43
CA GLY A 30 -32.43 -0.76 -9.83
C GLY A 30 -31.93 -0.20 -11.15
N GLU A 31 -30.71 -0.58 -11.48
CA GLU A 31 -30.06 -0.36 -12.76
C GLU A 31 -29.35 -1.65 -13.20
N VAL A 32 -29.64 -2.11 -14.41
CA VAL A 32 -28.85 -3.15 -15.08
C VAL A 32 -28.17 -2.53 -16.27
N SER A 33 -26.87 -2.76 -16.42
CA SER A 33 -26.12 -2.26 -17.57
C SER A 33 -25.27 -3.34 -18.23
N ALA A 34 -25.07 -3.19 -19.53
CA ALA A 34 -24.14 -3.99 -20.31
C ALA A 34 -23.21 -3.03 -21.06
N THR A 35 -21.90 -3.24 -20.91
CA THR A 35 -20.87 -2.44 -21.54
C THR A 35 -20.09 -3.30 -22.51
N GLY A 36 -20.10 -2.93 -23.80
CA GLY A 36 -19.23 -3.49 -24.82
C GLY A 36 -17.98 -2.63 -24.98
N THR A 37 -16.81 -3.26 -25.04
CA THR A 37 -15.50 -2.60 -25.12
C THR A 37 -14.69 -3.10 -26.31
N LEU A 38 -13.97 -2.18 -26.95
CA LEU A 38 -12.93 -2.45 -27.94
C LEU A 38 -11.67 -1.71 -27.52
N THR A 39 -10.62 -2.45 -27.21
CA THR A 39 -9.37 -1.96 -26.62
C THR A 39 -8.18 -2.41 -27.43
N SER A 40 -7.41 -1.44 -27.92
CA SER A 40 -6.11 -1.67 -28.55
C SER A 40 -5.01 -1.13 -27.65
N VAL A 41 -4.08 -2.01 -27.26
CA VAL A 41 -2.90 -1.65 -26.46
C VAL A 41 -1.65 -1.93 -27.27
N SER A 42 -0.75 -0.96 -27.32
CA SER A 42 0.60 -1.09 -27.86
C SER A 42 1.62 -0.86 -26.74
N GLY A 43 2.69 -1.66 -26.70
CA GLY A 43 3.61 -1.70 -25.56
C GLY A 43 3.15 -2.69 -24.49
N ASN A 44 3.41 -2.38 -23.21
CA ASN A 44 3.22 -3.30 -22.10
C ASN A 44 1.75 -3.38 -21.63
N LYS A 45 1.08 -4.49 -21.92
CA LYS A 45 -0.32 -4.74 -21.53
C LYS A 45 -0.48 -5.04 -20.04
N ALA A 46 0.48 -5.74 -19.44
CA ALA A 46 0.47 -6.03 -18.01
C ALA A 46 0.42 -4.73 -17.20
N LYS A 47 1.22 -3.72 -17.58
CA LYS A 47 1.21 -2.41 -16.91
C LYS A 47 -0.09 -1.65 -17.12
N PHE A 48 -0.66 -1.65 -18.33
CA PHE A 48 -1.97 -1.03 -18.58
C PHE A 48 -3.08 -1.65 -17.72
N ASN A 49 -3.04 -2.98 -17.54
CA ASN A 49 -3.99 -3.73 -16.73
C ASN A 49 -3.40 -4.13 -15.36
N GLU A 50 -2.49 -3.34 -14.77
CA GLU A 50 -1.75 -3.77 -13.57
C GLU A 50 -2.68 -4.23 -12.45
N TYR A 51 -3.81 -3.53 -12.24
CA TYR A 51 -4.88 -3.94 -11.31
C TYR A 51 -6.26 -4.04 -12.00
N GLY A 52 -6.27 -4.20 -13.33
CA GLY A 52 -7.48 -4.17 -14.16
C GLY A 52 -7.58 -5.36 -15.10
N ASP A 53 -8.69 -5.42 -15.83
CA ASP A 53 -8.95 -6.45 -16.86
C ASP A 53 -9.65 -5.82 -18.07
N VAL A 54 -9.17 -4.67 -18.54
CA VAL A 54 -9.72 -4.00 -19.71
C VAL A 54 -9.30 -4.77 -20.97
N LYS A 55 -10.28 -5.40 -21.62
CA LYS A 55 -10.11 -6.20 -22.85
C LYS A 55 -11.29 -6.02 -23.79
N ASP A 56 -11.18 -6.59 -24.98
CA ASP A 56 -12.29 -6.69 -25.93
C ASP A 56 -13.37 -7.62 -25.36
N GLY A 57 -14.62 -7.16 -25.36
CA GLY A 57 -15.73 -8.01 -24.98
C GLY A 57 -16.93 -7.25 -24.44
N ILE A 58 -17.74 -7.95 -23.65
CA ILE A 58 -18.91 -7.41 -22.99
C ILE A 58 -18.86 -7.82 -21.52
N TYR A 59 -19.07 -6.88 -20.62
CA TYR A 59 -19.35 -7.12 -19.21
C TYR A 59 -20.64 -6.41 -18.81
N GLY A 60 -21.12 -6.70 -17.61
CA GLY A 60 -22.34 -6.08 -17.10
C GLY A 60 -22.23 -5.73 -15.63
N ASP A 61 -23.04 -4.74 -15.26
CA ASP A 61 -23.21 -4.27 -13.90
C ASP A 61 -24.68 -4.36 -13.51
N ILE A 62 -24.95 -4.71 -12.26
CA ILE A 62 -26.30 -4.80 -11.70
C ILE A 62 -26.29 -4.08 -10.37
N ARG A 63 -27.24 -3.17 -10.19
CA ARG A 63 -27.56 -2.54 -8.90
C ARG A 63 -29.05 -2.73 -8.66
N LEU A 64 -29.41 -3.46 -7.62
CA LEU A 64 -30.80 -3.71 -7.25
C LEU A 64 -30.98 -3.30 -5.79
N LYS A 65 -32.06 -2.59 -5.52
CA LYS A 65 -32.48 -2.21 -4.18
C LYS A 65 -33.93 -2.60 -3.98
N TYR A 66 -34.19 -3.37 -2.95
CA TYR A 66 -35.51 -3.59 -2.38
C TYR A 66 -35.60 -2.82 -1.06
N ASP A 67 -36.68 -2.08 -0.88
CA ASP A 67 -36.92 -1.29 0.32
C ASP A 67 -38.41 -1.38 0.70
N SER A 68 -38.68 -1.70 1.96
CA SER A 68 -40.00 -1.65 2.58
C SER A 68 -39.89 -0.99 3.96
N GLU A 69 -41.02 -0.74 4.62
CA GLU A 69 -41.03 -0.18 5.97
C GLU A 69 -40.20 -1.00 6.97
N LYS A 70 -40.08 -2.31 6.75
CA LYS A 70 -39.42 -3.24 7.68
C LYS A 70 -38.14 -3.84 7.13
N TYR A 71 -38.07 -4.11 5.84
CA TYR A 71 -36.98 -4.89 5.25
C TYR A 71 -36.29 -4.14 4.13
N TYR A 72 -35.02 -4.43 3.92
CA TYR A 72 -34.27 -3.94 2.79
C TYR A 72 -33.31 -5.01 2.28
N THR A 73 -33.00 -4.94 0.99
CA THR A 73 -31.95 -5.74 0.36
C THR A 73 -31.29 -4.91 -0.74
N ASP A 74 -29.98 -4.77 -0.68
CA ASP A 74 -29.14 -4.17 -1.70
C ASP A 74 -28.28 -5.26 -2.35
N PHE A 75 -28.39 -5.42 -3.66
CA PHE A 75 -27.56 -6.32 -4.46
C PHE A 75 -26.77 -5.50 -5.48
N ASN A 76 -25.44 -5.60 -5.43
CA ASN A 76 -24.54 -4.94 -6.37
C ASN A 76 -23.63 -5.99 -7.01
N ALA A 77 -23.57 -6.00 -8.34
CA ALA A 77 -22.62 -6.78 -9.10
C ALA A 77 -21.93 -5.85 -10.11
N HIS A 78 -20.60 -5.94 -10.21
CA HIS A 78 -19.80 -5.16 -11.13
C HIS A 78 -18.86 -6.07 -11.93
N ASP A 79 -18.53 -5.67 -13.16
CA ASP A 79 -17.57 -6.34 -14.04
C ASP A 79 -17.85 -7.86 -14.18
N ILE A 80 -19.14 -8.22 -14.30
CA ILE A 80 -19.56 -9.63 -14.30
C ILE A 80 -18.84 -10.42 -15.40
N GLY A 81 -18.10 -11.45 -15.00
CA GLY A 81 -17.36 -12.34 -15.91
C GLY A 81 -15.92 -11.91 -16.22
N TYR A 82 -15.45 -10.82 -15.65
CA TYR A 82 -14.07 -10.34 -15.75
C TYR A 82 -13.28 -10.69 -14.48
N ASP A 83 -11.96 -10.57 -14.54
CA ASP A 83 -11.06 -10.85 -13.41
C ASP A 83 -11.10 -9.76 -12.32
N THR A 84 -11.89 -8.70 -12.53
CA THR A 84 -12.21 -7.62 -11.59
C THR A 84 -13.64 -7.73 -11.01
N GLN A 85 -14.33 -8.85 -11.26
CA GLN A 85 -15.73 -9.01 -10.88
C GLN A 85 -15.95 -8.86 -9.36
N ARG A 86 -17.05 -8.20 -9.00
CA ARG A 86 -17.43 -7.98 -7.61
C ARG A 86 -18.92 -8.22 -7.42
N TYR A 87 -19.30 -8.99 -6.42
CA TYR A 87 -20.68 -9.23 -6.01
C TYR A 87 -20.85 -8.89 -4.54
N GLN A 88 -21.90 -8.16 -4.21
CA GLN A 88 -22.23 -7.77 -2.85
C GLN A 88 -23.73 -7.89 -2.65
N ILE A 89 -24.12 -8.58 -1.59
CA ILE A 89 -25.50 -8.63 -1.12
C ILE A 89 -25.49 -8.13 0.31
N GLU A 90 -26.35 -7.17 0.61
CA GLU A 90 -26.62 -6.70 1.94
C GLU A 90 -28.12 -6.71 2.15
N GLY A 91 -28.60 -7.12 3.31
CA GLY A 91 -30.03 -7.05 3.58
C GLY A 91 -30.36 -7.33 5.03
N GLY A 92 -31.62 -7.17 5.39
CA GLY A 92 -32.09 -7.46 6.74
C GLY A 92 -33.35 -6.72 7.09
N LYS A 93 -33.60 -6.62 8.39
CA LYS A 93 -34.74 -5.90 8.95
C LYS A 93 -34.25 -4.63 9.62
N TRP A 94 -34.82 -3.49 9.23
CA TRP A 94 -34.44 -2.17 9.73
C TRP A 94 -34.42 -2.15 11.26
N GLY A 95 -33.25 -1.83 11.82
CA GLY A 95 -33.04 -1.68 13.26
C GLY A 95 -32.96 -2.99 14.07
N ASP A 96 -33.14 -4.15 13.45
CA ASP A 96 -33.16 -5.47 14.12
C ASP A 96 -31.97 -6.34 13.72
N PHE A 97 -31.74 -6.59 12.42
CA PHE A 97 -30.60 -7.37 11.97
C PHE A 97 -30.17 -7.00 10.56
N LYS A 98 -28.93 -7.31 10.22
CA LYS A 98 -28.31 -7.13 8.91
C LYS A 98 -27.44 -8.34 8.60
N PHE A 99 -27.48 -8.82 7.37
CA PHE A 99 -26.50 -9.76 6.83
C PHE A 99 -25.79 -9.14 5.64
N ASN A 100 -24.58 -9.61 5.37
CA ASN A 100 -23.88 -9.31 4.13
C ASN A 100 -23.21 -10.57 3.57
N LEU A 101 -23.07 -10.60 2.25
CA LEU A 101 -22.29 -11.58 1.50
C LEU A 101 -21.49 -10.79 0.47
N ASN A 102 -20.20 -11.07 0.34
CA ASN A 102 -19.36 -10.42 -0.65
C ASN A 102 -18.45 -11.42 -1.35
N TYR A 103 -18.18 -11.14 -2.62
CA TYR A 103 -17.16 -11.77 -3.45
C TYR A 103 -16.48 -10.69 -4.27
N ASP A 104 -15.15 -10.67 -4.30
CA ASP A 104 -14.39 -9.79 -5.18
C ASP A 104 -13.12 -10.48 -5.69
N GLU A 105 -12.75 -10.14 -6.93
CA GLU A 105 -11.49 -10.57 -7.55
C GLU A 105 -10.63 -9.35 -7.86
N ILE A 106 -9.32 -9.47 -7.59
CA ILE A 106 -8.34 -8.42 -7.85
C ILE A 106 -7.15 -9.05 -8.58
N PRO A 107 -6.94 -8.75 -9.87
CA PRO A 107 -5.74 -9.15 -10.58
C PRO A 107 -4.58 -8.23 -10.19
N HIS A 108 -3.37 -8.73 -10.31
CA HIS A 108 -2.14 -7.96 -10.28
C HIS A 108 -1.23 -8.46 -11.41
N ASN A 109 -1.27 -7.79 -12.55
CA ASN A 109 -0.50 -8.13 -13.74
C ASN A 109 0.85 -7.39 -13.68
N ILE A 110 1.93 -8.14 -13.49
CA ILE A 110 3.26 -7.58 -13.23
C ILE A 110 4.05 -7.45 -14.54
N THR A 111 4.11 -8.53 -15.32
CA THR A 111 4.87 -8.59 -16.58
C THR A 111 4.30 -9.69 -17.46
N GLU A 112 4.01 -9.37 -18.71
CA GLU A 112 3.68 -10.34 -19.76
C GLU A 112 4.95 -10.73 -20.52
N ASP A 113 4.97 -11.94 -21.07
CA ASP A 113 6.07 -12.44 -21.91
C ASP A 113 7.45 -12.45 -21.21
N ALA A 114 7.48 -12.65 -19.89
CA ALA A 114 8.70 -12.88 -19.14
C ALA A 114 9.37 -14.17 -19.62
N LYS A 115 10.70 -14.25 -19.52
CA LYS A 115 11.49 -15.36 -20.06
C LYS A 115 12.30 -16.05 -18.99
N THR A 116 12.32 -17.37 -19.00
CA THR A 116 13.17 -18.15 -18.10
C THR A 116 13.68 -19.43 -18.75
N PHE A 117 14.93 -19.78 -18.48
CA PHE A 117 15.47 -21.08 -18.90
C PHE A 117 14.95 -22.23 -18.02
N TYR A 118 14.31 -21.93 -16.90
CA TYR A 118 13.68 -22.95 -16.07
C TYR A 118 12.40 -23.49 -16.73
N SER A 119 12.26 -24.80 -16.73
CA SER A 119 10.95 -25.46 -16.73
C SER A 119 10.32 -25.37 -15.34
N GLY A 120 8.99 -25.31 -15.29
CA GLY A 120 8.23 -25.27 -14.04
C GLY A 120 8.00 -23.86 -13.48
N ALA A 121 8.06 -22.81 -14.31
CA ALA A 121 7.70 -21.45 -13.89
C ALA A 121 6.33 -21.42 -13.19
N GLY A 122 6.25 -20.78 -12.01
CA GLY A 122 5.03 -20.78 -11.20
C GLY A 122 4.77 -22.09 -10.43
N SER A 123 5.75 -22.99 -10.35
CA SER A 123 5.71 -24.19 -9.50
C SER A 123 6.79 -24.14 -8.43
N HIS A 124 6.70 -25.02 -7.42
CA HIS A 124 7.69 -25.11 -6.36
C HIS A 124 9.01 -25.82 -6.76
N ASN A 125 9.14 -26.26 -8.01
CA ASN A 125 10.28 -27.00 -8.53
C ASN A 125 10.74 -26.42 -9.88
N LEU A 126 11.82 -25.66 -9.87
CA LEU A 126 12.41 -25.05 -11.06
C LEU A 126 13.58 -25.87 -11.57
N ARG A 127 13.46 -26.43 -12.78
CA ARG A 127 14.46 -27.36 -13.35
C ARG A 127 14.91 -26.90 -14.72
N TYR A 128 16.12 -27.27 -15.11
CA TYR A 128 16.60 -27.17 -16.49
C TYR A 128 17.40 -28.43 -16.82
N SER A 129 17.44 -28.83 -18.09
CA SER A 129 18.15 -30.03 -18.55
C SER A 129 19.62 -29.73 -18.86
N THR A 130 19.88 -28.68 -19.65
CA THR A 130 21.21 -28.20 -19.99
C THR A 130 21.47 -26.84 -19.34
N PRO A 131 22.70 -26.57 -18.86
CA PRO A 131 23.06 -25.25 -18.35
C PRO A 131 22.63 -24.14 -19.31
N PRO A 132 22.04 -23.04 -18.80
CA PRO A 132 21.50 -22.00 -19.66
C PRO A 132 22.59 -21.35 -20.51
N GLY A 133 22.37 -21.37 -21.84
CA GLY A 133 23.24 -20.69 -22.79
C GLY A 133 22.94 -19.19 -22.90
N ARG A 134 23.74 -18.47 -23.70
CA ARG A 134 23.60 -17.01 -23.87
C ARG A 134 22.40 -16.55 -24.70
N ASP A 135 21.79 -17.48 -25.42
CA ASP A 135 20.68 -17.22 -26.32
C ASP A 135 19.34 -17.40 -25.61
N THR A 136 18.67 -16.28 -25.32
CA THR A 136 17.35 -16.25 -24.65
C THR A 136 16.19 -16.50 -25.60
N SER A 137 16.44 -16.72 -26.90
CA SER A 137 15.39 -17.10 -27.84
C SER A 137 14.80 -18.49 -27.56
N ASN A 138 15.58 -19.37 -26.92
CA ASN A 138 15.18 -20.74 -26.57
C ASN A 138 14.61 -20.87 -25.14
N TRP A 139 14.47 -19.77 -24.41
CA TRP A 139 13.91 -19.78 -23.06
C TRP A 139 12.38 -19.90 -23.10
N ASN A 140 11.80 -20.45 -22.03
CA ASN A 140 10.36 -20.53 -21.88
C ASN A 140 9.79 -19.14 -21.62
N THR A 141 8.68 -18.83 -22.28
CA THR A 141 7.90 -17.61 -22.03
C THR A 141 6.77 -17.90 -21.04
N PHE A 142 6.52 -16.99 -20.10
CA PHE A 142 5.45 -17.07 -19.10
C PHE A 142 5.07 -15.66 -18.62
N ASP A 143 3.98 -15.55 -17.87
CA ASP A 143 3.52 -14.28 -17.31
C ASP A 143 3.71 -14.24 -15.79
N TYR A 144 4.18 -13.10 -15.30
CA TYR A 144 4.07 -12.75 -13.89
C TYR A 144 2.74 -12.08 -13.64
N SER A 145 1.84 -12.79 -12.97
CA SER A 145 0.57 -12.26 -12.51
C SER A 145 0.15 -12.96 -11.23
N THR A 146 -0.61 -12.25 -10.40
CA THR A 146 -1.26 -12.84 -9.23
C THR A 146 -2.72 -12.45 -9.21
N LYS A 147 -3.60 -13.33 -8.74
CA LYS A 147 -5.02 -13.07 -8.60
C LYS A 147 -5.45 -13.32 -7.17
N ARG A 148 -6.11 -12.33 -6.57
CA ARG A 148 -6.79 -12.47 -5.28
C ARG A 148 -8.27 -12.73 -5.51
N LYS A 149 -8.84 -13.64 -4.74
CA LYS A 149 -10.27 -13.89 -4.62
C LYS A 149 -10.66 -13.80 -3.16
N ASN A 150 -11.57 -12.89 -2.84
CA ASN A 150 -12.02 -12.67 -1.48
C ASN A 150 -13.50 -13.01 -1.38
N SER A 151 -13.86 -13.92 -0.48
CA SER A 151 -15.24 -14.30 -0.20
C SER A 151 -15.54 -14.04 1.27
N GLY A 152 -16.62 -13.33 1.57
CA GLY A 152 -16.99 -12.98 2.93
C GLY A 152 -18.49 -13.12 3.20
N ALA A 153 -18.81 -13.37 4.47
CA ALA A 153 -20.17 -13.40 4.98
C ALA A 153 -20.20 -12.78 6.38
N GLY A 154 -21.25 -12.03 6.66
CA GLY A 154 -21.42 -11.33 7.94
C GLY A 154 -22.87 -11.29 8.38
N PHE A 155 -23.07 -11.23 9.69
CA PHE A 155 -24.37 -11.13 10.33
C PHE A 155 -24.27 -10.28 11.59
N LYS A 156 -25.13 -9.28 11.69
CA LYS A 156 -25.25 -8.36 12.82
C LYS A 156 -26.67 -8.40 13.37
N LEU A 157 -26.80 -8.59 14.67
CA LEU A 157 -28.04 -8.55 15.43
C LEU A 157 -28.05 -7.31 16.33
N ASP A 158 -28.94 -6.37 16.03
CA ASP A 158 -29.20 -5.16 16.81
C ASP A 158 -30.56 -5.22 17.54
N ALA A 159 -31.37 -6.27 17.35
CA ALA A 159 -32.71 -6.42 17.96
C ALA A 159 -32.68 -6.50 19.50
N LEU A 160 -31.52 -6.82 20.09
CA LEU A 160 -31.32 -6.96 21.53
C LEU A 160 -31.01 -5.63 22.24
N LYS A 161 -31.43 -4.48 21.67
CA LYS A 161 -31.10 -3.15 22.19
C LYS A 161 -31.30 -3.08 23.71
N PRO A 162 -30.32 -2.54 24.45
CA PRO A 162 -29.13 -1.81 23.99
C PRO A 162 -27.94 -2.71 23.59
N PHE A 163 -28.08 -4.03 23.61
CA PHE A 163 -27.02 -4.96 23.21
C PHE A 163 -27.00 -5.20 21.70
N PHE A 164 -25.81 -5.49 21.18
CA PHE A 164 -25.62 -5.92 19.80
C PHE A 164 -24.63 -7.08 19.72
N PHE A 165 -24.74 -7.85 18.64
CA PHE A 165 -23.83 -8.94 18.29
C PHE A 165 -23.49 -8.85 16.80
N ASP A 166 -22.24 -9.10 16.44
CA ASP A 166 -21.73 -9.02 15.07
C ASP A 166 -20.74 -10.16 14.83
N VAL A 167 -20.93 -10.89 13.73
CA VAL A 167 -20.07 -12.00 13.32
C VAL A 167 -19.79 -11.86 11.84
N SER A 168 -18.53 -12.01 11.47
CA SER A 168 -18.16 -12.14 10.06
C SER A 168 -17.05 -13.16 9.87
N ALA A 169 -17.11 -13.89 8.76
CA ALA A 169 -16.05 -14.78 8.31
C ALA A 169 -15.65 -14.42 6.88
N ALA A 170 -14.38 -14.54 6.55
CA ALA A 170 -13.88 -14.30 5.20
C ALA A 170 -12.73 -15.25 4.86
N ARG A 171 -12.63 -15.60 3.58
CA ARG A 171 -11.53 -16.35 2.97
C ARG A 171 -10.94 -15.54 1.82
N GLU A 172 -9.64 -15.28 1.88
CA GLU A 172 -8.84 -14.76 0.77
C GLU A 172 -7.98 -15.88 0.18
N GLU A 173 -8.12 -16.13 -1.11
CA GLU A 173 -7.23 -17.00 -1.88
C GLU A 173 -6.37 -16.12 -2.81
N LYS A 174 -5.05 -16.27 -2.74
CA LYS A 174 -4.13 -15.60 -3.67
C LYS A 174 -3.34 -16.64 -4.43
N THR A 175 -3.41 -16.60 -5.76
CA THR A 175 -2.69 -17.54 -6.64
C THR A 175 -1.91 -16.82 -7.73
N GLY A 176 -0.86 -17.44 -8.25
CA GLY A 176 -0.12 -16.93 -9.41
C GLY A 176 1.38 -17.09 -9.28
N THR A 177 2.13 -16.23 -9.96
CA THR A 177 3.61 -16.27 -10.02
C THR A 177 4.15 -14.86 -9.80
N TYR A 178 5.23 -14.72 -9.02
CA TYR A 178 5.89 -13.44 -8.79
C TYR A 178 7.42 -13.56 -8.93
N PRO A 179 8.12 -12.47 -9.30
CA PRO A 179 9.57 -12.48 -9.43
C PRO A 179 10.22 -12.49 -8.04
N LEU A 180 11.08 -13.47 -7.80
CA LEU A 180 11.86 -13.60 -6.56
C LEU A 180 13.36 -13.59 -6.89
N GLY A 181 14.09 -12.60 -6.39
CA GLY A 181 15.55 -12.55 -6.51
C GLY A 181 16.23 -13.42 -5.45
N VAL A 182 17.14 -14.30 -5.87
CA VAL A 182 18.03 -15.07 -4.99
C VAL A 182 19.48 -14.86 -5.39
N ALA A 183 20.40 -15.00 -4.43
CA ALA A 183 21.82 -15.10 -4.75
C ALA A 183 22.11 -16.50 -5.28
N GLY A 184 22.80 -16.59 -6.42
CA GLY A 184 23.28 -17.85 -6.99
C GLY A 184 24.55 -18.37 -6.32
N THR A 185 25.26 -17.54 -5.55
CA THR A 185 26.48 -17.88 -4.80
C THR A 185 26.57 -17.04 -3.52
N THR A 186 27.63 -16.26 -3.32
CA THR A 186 27.82 -15.41 -2.13
C THR A 186 26.89 -14.18 -2.14
N PRO A 187 26.64 -13.57 -0.96
CA PRO A 187 26.06 -12.24 -0.88
C PRO A 187 26.83 -11.23 -1.75
N GLY A 188 26.11 -10.46 -2.57
CA GLY A 188 26.70 -9.53 -3.53
C GLY A 188 27.24 -10.17 -4.82
N GLY A 189 27.11 -11.50 -4.96
CA GLY A 189 27.46 -12.24 -6.17
C GLY A 189 26.35 -12.27 -7.22
N ILE A 190 26.32 -13.33 -8.02
CA ILE A 190 25.41 -13.50 -9.17
C ILE A 190 23.95 -13.56 -8.70
N ALA A 191 23.08 -12.70 -9.25
CA ALA A 191 21.65 -12.70 -8.94
C ALA A 191 20.87 -13.62 -9.89
N ILE A 192 19.90 -14.36 -9.35
CA ILE A 192 18.97 -15.21 -10.12
C ILE A 192 17.55 -14.76 -9.81
N GLU A 193 16.81 -14.37 -10.83
CA GLU A 193 15.38 -14.07 -10.75
C GLU A 193 14.58 -15.35 -11.00
N LEU A 194 13.86 -15.81 -9.99
CA LEU A 194 13.08 -17.04 -10.01
C LEU A 194 11.58 -16.74 -10.19
N PRO A 195 10.86 -17.49 -11.04
CA PRO A 195 9.41 -17.45 -11.12
C PRO A 195 8.75 -18.22 -9.96
N ALA A 196 8.67 -17.56 -8.80
CA ALA A 196 8.18 -18.17 -7.57
C ALA A 196 6.64 -18.30 -7.55
N PRO A 197 6.10 -19.44 -7.09
CA PRO A 197 4.65 -19.64 -6.98
C PRO A 197 4.06 -18.86 -5.82
N ILE A 198 2.81 -18.43 -5.99
CA ILE A 198 1.91 -17.99 -4.91
C ILE A 198 0.72 -18.95 -4.88
N SER A 199 0.49 -19.56 -3.73
CA SER A 199 -0.71 -20.35 -3.43
C SER A 199 -1.06 -20.18 -1.96
N TYR A 200 -1.69 -19.04 -1.64
CA TYR A 200 -1.98 -18.63 -0.28
C TYR A 200 -3.47 -18.71 -0.01
N THR A 201 -3.84 -19.20 1.18
CA THR A 201 -5.21 -19.12 1.69
C THR A 201 -5.19 -18.47 3.06
N THR A 202 -6.00 -17.42 3.25
CA THR A 202 -6.17 -16.77 4.55
C THR A 202 -7.62 -16.84 4.99
N ASP A 203 -7.89 -17.59 6.05
CA ASP A 203 -9.19 -17.67 6.70
C ASP A 203 -9.25 -16.71 7.88
N SER A 204 -10.33 -15.94 8.01
CA SER A 204 -10.51 -15.02 9.12
C SER A 204 -11.92 -15.02 9.69
N ILE A 205 -12.03 -14.85 11.01
CA ILE A 205 -13.29 -14.75 11.75
C ILE A 205 -13.21 -13.53 12.68
N LYS A 206 -14.26 -12.72 12.68
CA LYS A 206 -14.47 -11.59 13.61
C LYS A 206 -15.75 -11.84 14.37
N LEU A 207 -15.70 -11.70 15.69
CA LEU A 207 -16.85 -11.70 16.59
C LEU A 207 -16.83 -10.39 17.38
N ALA A 208 -17.96 -9.74 17.54
CA ALA A 208 -18.11 -8.61 18.44
C ALA A 208 -19.45 -8.67 19.18
N ALA A 209 -19.41 -8.33 20.46
CA ALA A 209 -20.59 -8.16 21.28
C ALA A 209 -20.47 -6.87 22.08
N GLY A 210 -21.56 -6.15 22.30
CA GLY A 210 -21.46 -4.88 22.99
C GLY A 210 -22.78 -4.34 23.51
N TYR A 211 -22.67 -3.19 24.17
CA TYR A 211 -23.74 -2.39 24.74
C TYR A 211 -23.63 -0.97 24.18
N SER A 212 -24.74 -0.43 23.68
CA SER A 212 -24.82 0.90 23.10
C SER A 212 -26.05 1.64 23.62
N ARG A 213 -25.86 2.47 24.65
CA ARG A 213 -26.90 3.36 25.18
C ARG A 213 -26.30 4.56 25.88
N ASN A 214 -26.71 5.76 25.49
CA ASN A 214 -26.29 6.99 26.16
C ASN A 214 -26.42 6.88 27.70
N PRO A 215 -25.39 7.21 28.49
CA PRO A 215 -24.11 7.84 28.11
C PRO A 215 -22.97 6.86 27.76
N LEU A 216 -23.20 5.55 27.75
CA LEU A 216 -22.17 4.50 27.68
C LEU A 216 -22.21 3.71 26.36
N TYR A 217 -21.03 3.46 25.81
CA TYR A 217 -20.78 2.49 24.75
C TYR A 217 -19.69 1.54 25.21
N LEU A 218 -19.87 0.24 25.00
CA LEU A 218 -18.89 -0.80 25.29
C LEU A 218 -18.97 -1.88 24.20
N SER A 219 -17.83 -2.37 23.72
CA SER A 219 -17.75 -3.43 22.74
C SER A 219 -16.54 -4.32 23.01
N PHE A 220 -16.80 -5.61 23.14
CA PHE A 220 -15.79 -6.67 23.18
C PHE A 220 -15.68 -7.29 21.80
N GLY A 221 -14.46 -7.48 21.31
CA GLY A 221 -14.16 -8.08 20.02
C GLY A 221 -13.16 -9.22 20.12
N TYR A 222 -13.33 -10.21 19.27
CA TYR A 222 -12.40 -11.30 19.01
C TYR A 222 -12.15 -11.42 17.51
N PHE A 223 -10.88 -11.51 17.12
CA PHE A 223 -10.47 -11.73 15.74
C PHE A 223 -9.51 -12.92 15.70
N TYR A 224 -9.72 -13.81 14.74
CA TYR A 224 -8.85 -14.93 14.43
C TYR A 224 -8.52 -14.92 12.93
N SER A 225 -7.27 -15.21 12.59
CA SER A 225 -6.78 -15.34 11.22
C SER A 225 -5.82 -16.52 11.12
N ASN A 226 -5.94 -17.31 10.06
CA ASN A 226 -5.05 -18.43 9.74
C ASN A 226 -4.59 -18.30 8.29
N PHE A 227 -3.30 -18.13 8.09
CA PHE A 227 -2.64 -18.08 6.79
C PHE A 227 -1.97 -19.43 6.52
N SER A 228 -2.33 -20.06 5.41
CA SER A 228 -1.67 -21.26 4.89
C SER A 228 -1.03 -20.97 3.52
N ASN A 229 0.06 -21.68 3.24
CA ASN A 229 0.79 -21.56 1.99
C ASN A 229 1.16 -22.97 1.50
N ASP A 230 0.62 -23.38 0.36
CA ASP A 230 0.83 -24.74 -0.16
C ASP A 230 2.30 -25.01 -0.51
N ASN A 231 3.10 -23.95 -0.71
CA ASN A 231 4.51 -24.03 -1.03
C ASN A 231 5.34 -23.20 -0.04
N THR A 232 5.86 -23.81 1.01
CA THR A 232 6.76 -23.14 1.98
C THR A 232 8.22 -23.10 1.55
N ARG A 233 8.55 -23.78 0.44
CA ARG A 233 9.89 -23.85 -0.15
C ARG A 233 9.80 -23.79 -1.67
N LEU A 234 10.83 -23.21 -2.28
CA LEU A 234 11.05 -23.21 -3.71
C LEU A 234 12.39 -23.88 -3.99
N HIS A 235 12.34 -25.02 -4.67
CA HIS A 235 13.53 -25.75 -5.07
C HIS A 235 13.90 -25.36 -6.49
N PHE A 236 15.17 -25.10 -6.76
CA PHE A 236 15.65 -24.74 -8.08
C PHE A 236 17.00 -25.38 -8.37
N ARG A 237 17.27 -25.74 -9.63
CA ARG A 237 18.65 -26.08 -10.04
C ARG A 237 19.45 -24.81 -10.15
N ASN A 238 20.51 -24.65 -9.39
CA ASN A 238 21.33 -23.46 -9.41
C ASN A 238 22.32 -23.51 -10.61
N PRO A 239 22.17 -22.64 -11.64
CA PRO A 239 23.06 -22.60 -12.80
C PRO A 239 24.51 -22.22 -12.44
N ASN A 240 24.71 -21.47 -11.36
CA ASN A 240 26.02 -21.03 -10.92
C ASN A 240 26.75 -22.08 -10.08
N ALA A 241 26.04 -23.07 -9.53
CA ALA A 241 26.61 -24.16 -8.73
C ALA A 241 26.59 -25.52 -9.47
N GLY A 242 26.93 -25.53 -10.76
CA GLY A 242 26.99 -26.75 -11.57
C GLY A 242 25.66 -27.48 -11.74
N GLY A 243 24.53 -26.79 -11.51
CA GLY A 243 23.19 -27.38 -11.56
C GLY A 243 22.82 -28.23 -10.36
N ALA A 244 23.49 -28.04 -9.22
CA ALA A 244 23.06 -28.59 -7.94
C ALA A 244 21.65 -28.09 -7.58
N GLU A 245 20.93 -28.88 -6.77
CA GLU A 245 19.65 -28.44 -6.23
C GLU A 245 19.88 -27.48 -5.07
N ASP A 246 19.22 -26.32 -5.17
CA ASP A 246 19.24 -25.24 -4.20
C ASP A 246 17.79 -24.94 -3.78
N THR A 247 17.61 -24.30 -2.63
CA THR A 247 16.30 -24.09 -2.02
C THR A 247 16.24 -22.74 -1.32
N THR A 248 15.21 -21.97 -1.62
CA THR A 248 14.84 -20.79 -0.84
C THR A 248 13.52 -21.05 -0.10
N THR A 249 13.33 -20.38 1.03
CA THR A 249 12.08 -20.42 1.78
C THR A 249 11.06 -19.47 1.15
N LEU A 250 9.79 -19.85 1.25
CA LEU A 250 8.63 -19.00 0.98
C LEU A 250 7.92 -18.71 2.30
N PRO A 251 6.97 -17.74 2.36
CA PRO A 251 6.32 -17.37 3.61
C PRO A 251 5.75 -18.59 4.36
N PRO A 252 6.12 -18.82 5.64
CA PRO A 252 5.61 -19.93 6.42
C PRO A 252 4.15 -19.69 6.82
N GLU A 253 3.48 -20.78 7.18
CA GLU A 253 2.13 -20.71 7.72
C GLU A 253 2.12 -19.96 9.06
N ASN A 254 1.05 -19.23 9.34
CA ASN A 254 0.94 -18.49 10.59
C ASN A 254 -0.51 -18.30 11.04
N GLN A 255 -0.65 -18.10 12.33
CA GLN A 255 -1.92 -17.88 13.02
C GLN A 255 -1.85 -16.59 13.81
N TYR A 256 -2.95 -15.84 13.81
CA TYR A 256 -3.08 -14.62 14.57
C TYR A 256 -4.42 -14.58 15.28
N TYR A 257 -4.40 -14.24 16.57
CA TYR A 257 -5.63 -13.94 17.30
C TYR A 257 -5.50 -12.63 18.07
N LYS A 258 -6.61 -11.91 18.20
CA LYS A 258 -6.71 -10.62 18.89
C LYS A 258 -7.99 -10.55 19.69
N ILE A 259 -7.88 -10.09 20.92
CA ILE A 259 -9.01 -9.71 21.78
C ILE A 259 -8.93 -8.21 22.00
N ASN A 260 -10.05 -7.50 21.90
CA ASN A 260 -10.09 -6.06 22.15
C ASN A 260 -11.35 -5.63 22.91
N LEU A 261 -11.20 -4.59 23.72
CA LEU A 261 -12.28 -3.90 24.41
C LEU A 261 -12.26 -2.43 23.99
N THR A 262 -13.39 -1.93 23.48
CA THR A 262 -13.59 -0.52 23.15
C THR A 262 -14.70 0.05 24.01
N GLY A 263 -14.46 1.20 24.63
CA GLY A 263 -15.43 1.86 25.50
C GLY A 263 -15.48 3.36 25.27
N GLY A 264 -16.65 3.95 25.46
CA GLY A 264 -16.86 5.39 25.40
C GLY A 264 -17.91 5.81 26.42
N ILE A 265 -17.62 6.82 27.24
CA ILE A 265 -18.56 7.36 28.21
C ILE A 265 -18.65 8.87 28.11
N ARG A 266 -19.88 9.39 28.00
CA ARG A 266 -20.15 10.83 28.13
C ARG A 266 -20.17 11.20 29.61
N MET A 267 -19.46 12.27 29.95
CA MET A 267 -19.27 12.77 31.31
C MET A 267 -19.75 14.23 31.39
N PRO A 268 -19.88 14.81 32.60
CA PRO A 268 -20.17 16.23 32.77
C PRO A 268 -19.19 17.16 32.04
N LEU A 269 -19.53 18.46 31.98
CA LEU A 269 -18.73 19.49 31.28
C LEU A 269 -18.57 19.23 29.77
N ASN A 270 -19.60 18.65 29.13
CA ASN A 270 -19.56 18.26 27.71
C ASN A 270 -18.30 17.44 27.38
N SER A 271 -17.99 16.46 28.24
CA SER A 271 -16.78 15.65 28.11
C SER A 271 -17.10 14.24 27.63
N LYS A 272 -16.14 13.60 26.97
CA LYS A 272 -16.22 12.20 26.53
C LYS A 272 -14.86 11.54 26.77
N LEU A 273 -14.88 10.41 27.48
CA LEU A 273 -13.73 9.53 27.63
C LEU A 273 -13.90 8.34 26.69
N ASP A 274 -12.92 8.13 25.83
CA ASP A 274 -12.81 6.97 24.94
C ASP A 274 -11.60 6.12 25.37
N ILE A 275 -11.79 4.79 25.41
CA ILE A 275 -10.79 3.79 25.78
C ILE A 275 -10.79 2.68 24.74
N ASN A 276 -9.61 2.22 24.34
CA ASN A 276 -9.38 1.05 23.52
C ASN A 276 -8.25 0.22 24.13
N LEU A 277 -8.55 -1.05 24.42
CA LEU A 277 -7.59 -2.04 24.91
C LEU A 277 -7.53 -3.17 23.91
N ALA A 278 -6.34 -3.67 23.60
CA ALA A 278 -6.21 -4.90 22.84
C ALA A 278 -5.02 -5.72 23.28
N THR A 279 -5.16 -7.05 23.18
CA THR A 279 -4.04 -7.98 23.23
C THR A 279 -4.13 -8.91 22.03
N ALA A 280 -2.99 -9.22 21.45
CA ALA A 280 -2.92 -10.11 20.30
C ALA A 280 -1.71 -11.03 20.40
N ARG A 281 -1.78 -12.16 19.69
CA ARG A 281 -0.67 -13.08 19.52
C ARG A 281 -0.61 -13.56 18.08
N ALA A 282 0.58 -13.47 17.49
CA ALA A 282 0.93 -14.15 16.26
C ALA A 282 1.79 -15.38 16.59
N LYS A 283 1.55 -16.49 15.90
CA LYS A 283 2.36 -17.70 15.94
C LYS A 283 2.68 -18.16 14.53
N SER A 284 3.87 -18.71 14.33
CA SER A 284 4.28 -19.35 13.09
C SER A 284 5.29 -20.43 13.44
N ASP A 285 5.36 -21.50 12.67
CA ASP A 285 6.41 -22.50 12.78
C ASP A 285 6.96 -22.80 11.38
N GLY A 286 8.26 -23.09 11.33
CA GLY A 286 8.92 -23.34 10.06
C GLY A 286 10.22 -24.13 10.22
N SER A 287 10.40 -25.13 9.36
CA SER A 287 11.66 -25.86 9.26
C SER A 287 12.72 -25.02 8.56
N LEU A 288 13.84 -24.83 9.24
CA LEU A 288 14.97 -24.05 8.75
C LEU A 288 15.78 -24.84 7.70
N LEU A 289 16.52 -24.11 6.87
CA LEU A 289 17.50 -24.71 5.96
C LEU A 289 18.79 -24.99 6.75
N SER A 290 19.40 -26.16 6.51
CA SER A 290 20.63 -26.59 7.17
C SER A 290 21.85 -26.51 6.26
N SER A 291 21.73 -25.75 5.16
CA SER A 291 22.82 -25.52 4.22
C SER A 291 22.58 -24.30 3.34
N TYR A 292 23.65 -23.78 2.77
CA TYR A 292 23.65 -22.69 1.78
C TYR A 292 24.72 -22.94 0.70
N PHE A 293 24.73 -22.13 -0.36
CA PHE A 293 25.78 -22.18 -1.39
C PHE A 293 26.73 -21.00 -1.24
N GLU A 294 28.03 -21.26 -1.16
CA GLU A 294 29.06 -20.22 -0.95
C GLU A 294 29.92 -19.96 -2.20
N ASN A 295 29.93 -20.84 -3.22
CA ASN A 295 30.80 -20.68 -4.39
C ASN A 295 30.26 -21.43 -5.63
N THR A 296 30.83 -21.13 -6.81
CA THR A 296 30.44 -21.67 -8.12
C THR A 296 30.85 -23.13 -8.36
N THR A 297 31.72 -23.72 -7.52
CA THR A 297 32.35 -25.04 -7.76
C THR A 297 31.70 -26.24 -7.07
N GLY A 298 30.51 -26.10 -6.47
CA GLY A 298 29.65 -27.23 -6.09
C GLY A 298 29.66 -27.67 -4.62
N ALA A 299 28.65 -28.49 -4.31
CA ALA A 299 28.15 -28.95 -3.00
C ALA A 299 27.74 -27.84 -2.01
N PRO A 300 26.56 -27.95 -1.37
CA PRO A 300 26.13 -26.93 -0.41
C PRO A 300 26.95 -27.01 0.88
N THR A 301 27.36 -25.86 1.41
CA THR A 301 27.97 -25.72 2.74
C THR A 301 26.93 -26.03 3.79
N ARG A 302 27.23 -27.00 4.66
CA ARG A 302 26.35 -27.37 5.77
C ARG A 302 26.48 -26.36 6.90
N ILE A 303 25.39 -26.15 7.63
CA ILE A 303 25.39 -25.39 8.88
C ILE A 303 24.77 -26.24 9.98
N ARG A 304 25.25 -26.06 11.21
CA ARG A 304 24.66 -26.69 12.39
C ARG A 304 23.72 -25.70 13.07
N LEU A 305 22.46 -26.09 13.21
CA LEU A 305 21.45 -25.31 13.91
C LEU A 305 21.26 -25.87 15.32
N SER A 306 21.01 -24.99 16.30
CA SER A 306 20.62 -25.41 17.65
C SER A 306 19.27 -26.13 17.68
N ASP A 307 18.35 -25.72 16.80
CA ASP A 307 17.09 -26.39 16.49
C ASP A 307 16.83 -26.31 14.98
N GLN A 308 16.26 -27.36 14.40
CA GLN A 308 15.90 -27.41 12.97
C GLN A 308 14.55 -26.75 12.70
N THR A 309 13.76 -26.49 13.73
CA THR A 309 12.45 -25.82 13.64
C THR A 309 12.51 -24.50 14.39
N PHE A 310 12.01 -23.44 13.78
CA PHE A 310 11.82 -22.15 14.44
C PHE A 310 10.36 -21.98 14.84
N ASN A 311 10.09 -21.84 16.14
CA ASN A 311 8.77 -21.45 16.62
C ASN A 311 8.71 -19.93 16.81
N GLY A 312 8.02 -19.27 15.88
CA GLY A 312 7.68 -17.86 15.94
C GLY A 312 6.54 -17.59 16.92
N LYS A 313 6.73 -16.64 17.83
CA LYS A 313 5.68 -16.17 18.76
C LYS A 313 5.87 -14.70 19.08
N ILE A 314 4.87 -13.89 18.74
CA ILE A 314 4.86 -12.45 19.04
C ILE A 314 3.61 -12.14 19.84
N ASP A 315 3.78 -11.54 21.01
CA ASP A 315 2.70 -10.99 21.83
C ASP A 315 2.63 -9.47 21.61
N THR A 316 1.43 -8.93 21.49
CA THR A 316 1.22 -7.47 21.33
C THR A 316 0.16 -6.99 22.31
N GLN A 317 0.40 -5.83 22.92
CA GLN A 317 -0.51 -5.16 23.82
C GLN A 317 -0.69 -3.70 23.40
N ASN A 318 -1.93 -3.23 23.44
CA ASN A 318 -2.30 -1.89 23.03
C ASN A 318 -3.23 -1.26 24.07
N LEU A 319 -2.96 -0.01 24.43
CA LEU A 319 -3.86 0.85 25.19
C LEU A 319 -3.94 2.21 24.49
N GLY A 320 -5.15 2.65 24.21
CA GLY A 320 -5.46 3.98 23.72
C GLY A 320 -6.51 4.63 24.61
N MET A 321 -6.24 5.83 25.09
CA MET A 321 -7.20 6.62 25.86
C MET A 321 -7.24 8.04 25.31
N SER A 322 -8.44 8.62 25.24
CA SER A 322 -8.59 10.05 24.99
C SER A 322 -9.75 10.64 25.76
N LEU A 323 -9.49 11.75 26.43
CA LEU A 323 -10.50 12.59 27.06
C LEU A 323 -10.68 13.84 26.22
N THR A 324 -11.83 14.01 25.60
CA THR A 324 -12.21 15.24 24.89
C THR A 324 -13.21 16.00 25.73
N SER A 325 -13.04 17.32 25.88
CA SER A 325 -13.91 18.15 26.70
C SER A 325 -14.09 19.53 26.10
N LYS A 326 -15.27 20.11 26.30
CA LYS A 326 -15.58 21.51 26.04
C LYS A 326 -15.97 22.20 27.35
N PRO A 327 -14.99 22.43 28.25
CA PRO A 327 -15.27 22.92 29.60
C PRO A 327 -15.79 24.35 29.60
N LEU A 328 -15.43 25.15 28.58
CA LEU A 328 -15.87 26.53 28.39
C LEU A 328 -16.33 26.72 26.93
N SER A 329 -17.17 27.71 26.66
CA SER A 329 -17.68 27.96 25.30
C SER A 329 -16.57 28.27 24.29
N PHE A 330 -15.48 28.92 24.76
CA PHE A 330 -14.33 29.30 23.94
C PHE A 330 -13.20 28.27 23.91
N LEU A 331 -13.25 27.20 24.73
CA LEU A 331 -12.15 26.25 24.89
C LEU A 331 -12.61 24.83 24.57
N ASP A 332 -11.96 24.20 23.59
CA ASP A 332 -12.02 22.78 23.32
C ASP A 332 -10.69 22.15 23.76
N SER A 333 -10.72 20.99 24.41
CA SER A 333 -9.52 20.32 24.91
C SER A 333 -9.55 18.83 24.62
N ARG A 334 -8.39 18.26 24.35
CA ARG A 334 -8.19 16.82 24.24
C ARG A 334 -6.90 16.40 24.92
N LEU A 335 -6.99 15.46 25.83
CA LEU A 335 -5.85 14.77 26.43
C LEU A 335 -5.84 13.34 25.93
N PHE A 336 -4.67 12.80 25.60
CA PHE A 336 -4.57 11.41 25.13
C PHE A 336 -3.33 10.69 25.65
N LEU A 337 -3.45 9.37 25.73
CA LEU A 337 -2.38 8.42 26.04
C LEU A 337 -2.48 7.25 25.05
N LYS A 338 -1.34 6.83 24.52
CA LYS A 338 -1.18 5.65 23.68
C LYS A 338 -0.01 4.83 24.20
N TYR A 339 -0.21 3.53 24.28
CA TYR A 339 0.77 2.53 24.66
C TYR A 339 0.68 1.38 23.66
N ASP A 340 1.84 0.94 23.15
CA ASP A 340 1.97 -0.20 22.24
C ASP A 340 3.22 -0.97 22.64
N GLU A 341 3.07 -2.26 22.90
CA GLU A 341 4.18 -3.14 23.23
C GLU A 341 4.10 -4.38 22.36
N ARG A 342 5.24 -4.74 21.78
CA ARG A 342 5.41 -5.94 20.96
C ARG A 342 6.57 -6.73 21.53
N GLU A 343 6.26 -7.85 22.17
CA GLU A 343 7.25 -8.77 22.72
C GLU A 343 7.45 -9.94 21.74
N ASN A 344 8.68 -10.12 21.28
CA ASN A 344 9.05 -11.26 20.44
C ASN A 344 9.58 -12.40 21.33
N LYS A 345 8.74 -13.41 21.54
CA LYS A 345 9.02 -14.61 22.35
C LYS A 345 9.31 -15.83 21.46
N SER A 346 9.81 -15.59 20.24
CA SER A 346 10.19 -16.66 19.32
C SER A 346 11.46 -17.35 19.78
N ASP A 347 11.76 -18.49 19.19
CA ASP A 347 12.98 -19.24 19.51
C ASP A 347 14.25 -18.46 19.15
N LYS A 348 15.27 -18.59 20.00
CA LYS A 348 16.63 -18.14 19.66
C LYS A 348 17.38 -19.31 19.03
N ILE A 349 17.61 -19.22 17.73
CA ILE A 349 18.33 -20.19 16.92
C ILE A 349 19.77 -19.75 16.82
N THR A 350 20.66 -20.64 17.24
CA THR A 350 22.10 -20.48 17.05
C THR A 350 22.52 -21.26 15.82
N VAL A 351 23.19 -20.56 14.90
CA VAL A 351 23.75 -21.13 13.67
C VAL A 351 25.27 -21.18 13.85
N THR A 352 25.84 -22.37 13.70
CA THR A 352 27.29 -22.55 13.57
C THR A 352 27.60 -22.93 12.14
N ASP A 353 28.36 -22.08 11.46
CA ASP A 353 28.98 -22.45 10.19
C ASP A 353 30.08 -23.49 10.44
N VAL A 354 30.08 -24.61 9.71
CA VAL A 354 31.04 -25.72 9.90
C VAL A 354 32.19 -25.70 8.89
N THR A 355 32.55 -24.52 8.40
CA THR A 355 33.79 -24.26 7.65
C THR A 355 35.03 -24.35 8.56
N ASN A 356 36.24 -24.20 7.99
CA ASN A 356 37.51 -24.33 8.71
C ASN A 356 37.69 -23.31 9.86
N ASP A 357 36.87 -22.25 9.90
CA ASP A 357 36.81 -21.26 10.98
C ASP A 357 35.34 -21.06 11.40
N PRO A 358 34.83 -21.84 12.39
CA PRO A 358 33.41 -21.90 12.67
C PRO A 358 32.90 -20.61 13.32
N VAL A 359 32.22 -19.78 12.55
CA VAL A 359 31.51 -18.61 13.07
C VAL A 359 30.16 -19.05 13.64
N THR A 360 29.85 -18.60 14.85
CA THR A 360 28.55 -18.84 15.49
C THR A 360 27.80 -17.54 15.68
N PHE A 361 26.55 -17.49 15.23
CA PHE A 361 25.68 -16.34 15.39
C PHE A 361 24.27 -16.78 15.82
N SER A 362 23.48 -15.86 16.36
CA SER A 362 22.08 -16.11 16.70
C SER A 362 21.18 -15.09 16.02
N ASN A 363 19.93 -15.44 15.78
CA ASN A 363 18.93 -14.47 15.33
C ASN A 363 18.60 -13.45 16.44
N ASP A 364 18.30 -12.23 16.01
CA ASP A 364 17.81 -11.17 16.89
C ASP A 364 16.29 -11.20 17.01
N LEU A 365 15.82 -11.12 18.26
CA LEU A 365 14.41 -11.06 18.58
C LEU A 365 14.01 -9.60 18.75
N PHE A 366 13.70 -8.94 17.63
CA PHE A 366 13.26 -7.54 17.67
C PHE A 366 12.00 -7.42 18.51
N ASP A 367 12.02 -6.59 19.55
CA ASP A 367 10.88 -6.20 20.38
C ASP A 367 10.81 -4.66 20.45
N TYR A 368 9.68 -4.12 20.91
CA TYR A 368 9.63 -2.70 21.25
C TYR A 368 8.49 -2.37 22.20
N ARG A 369 8.62 -1.23 22.87
CA ARG A 369 7.59 -0.58 23.66
C ARG A 369 7.52 0.91 23.33
N LYS A 370 6.33 1.41 23.01
CA LYS A 370 6.05 2.80 22.64
C LYS A 370 5.06 3.39 23.63
N VAL A 371 5.38 4.55 24.17
CA VAL A 371 4.46 5.35 24.99
C VAL A 371 4.36 6.74 24.40
N LYS A 372 3.15 7.23 24.14
CA LYS A 372 2.91 8.58 23.64
C LYS A 372 1.75 9.23 24.36
N PHE A 373 1.95 10.43 24.87
CA PHE A 373 0.88 11.23 25.47
C PHE A 373 0.94 12.67 24.96
N GLY A 374 -0.16 13.39 25.10
CA GLY A 374 -0.21 14.76 24.62
C GLY A 374 -1.50 15.47 24.95
N ALA A 375 -1.52 16.75 24.59
CA ALA A 375 -2.64 17.65 24.76
C ALA A 375 -2.87 18.45 23.46
N GLU A 376 -4.13 18.64 23.11
CA GLU A 376 -4.58 19.55 22.06
C GLU A 376 -5.54 20.56 22.68
N LEU A 377 -5.33 21.86 22.46
CA LEU A 377 -6.14 22.94 22.99
C LEU A 377 -6.59 23.85 21.84
N GLY A 378 -7.91 23.97 21.68
CA GLY A 378 -8.56 24.81 20.69
C GLY A 378 -9.26 26.01 21.33
N PHE A 379 -8.95 27.21 20.86
CA PHE A 379 -9.49 28.47 21.36
C PHE A 379 -10.33 29.15 20.27
N ARG A 380 -11.61 29.37 20.55
CA ARG A 380 -12.46 30.27 19.76
C ARG A 380 -12.16 31.70 20.17
N LEU A 381 -11.52 32.45 19.28
CA LEU A 381 -11.13 33.84 19.49
C LEU A 381 -12.17 34.77 18.83
N PRO A 382 -12.19 36.08 19.19
CA PRO A 382 -13.02 37.08 18.51
C PRO A 382 -12.76 37.12 16.99
N ALA A 383 -13.65 37.80 16.26
CA ALA A 383 -13.53 37.97 14.80
C ALA A 383 -13.46 36.65 13.98
N LYS A 384 -14.16 35.60 14.46
CA LYS A 384 -14.24 34.27 13.83
C LYS A 384 -12.86 33.60 13.63
N PHE A 385 -11.91 33.87 14.53
CA PHE A 385 -10.64 33.15 14.60
C PHE A 385 -10.77 31.89 15.47
N TYR A 386 -10.07 30.82 15.09
CA TYR A 386 -9.93 29.60 15.86
C TYR A 386 -8.45 29.21 15.91
N LEU A 387 -7.85 29.28 17.09
CA LEU A 387 -6.46 28.91 17.33
C LEU A 387 -6.39 27.50 17.90
N ASN A 388 -5.72 26.59 17.21
CA ASN A 388 -5.44 25.24 17.69
C ASN A 388 -3.97 25.13 18.07
N THR A 389 -3.68 24.55 19.22
CA THR A 389 -2.32 24.30 19.71
C THR A 389 -2.22 22.83 20.13
N ASN A 390 -1.11 22.18 19.85
CA ASN A 390 -0.89 20.80 20.24
C ASN A 390 0.54 20.56 20.73
N TYR A 391 0.66 19.66 21.69
CA TYR A 391 1.93 19.12 22.16
C TYR A 391 1.79 17.61 22.34
N SER A 392 2.80 16.84 21.90
CA SER A 392 2.89 15.43 22.25
C SER A 392 4.31 15.01 22.54
N HIS A 393 4.47 14.17 23.56
CA HIS A 393 5.71 13.51 23.91
C HIS A 393 5.58 12.00 23.64
N GLY A 394 6.55 11.43 22.94
CA GLY A 394 6.64 10.01 22.66
C GLY A 394 8.00 9.44 23.07
N LYS A 395 8.01 8.22 23.61
CA LYS A 395 9.21 7.43 23.86
C LYS A 395 9.07 6.08 23.19
N ILE A 396 10.14 5.62 22.56
CA ILE A 396 10.25 4.24 22.06
C ILE A 396 11.48 3.60 22.67
N ASP A 397 11.29 2.44 23.29
CA ASP A 397 12.33 1.50 23.69
C ASP A 397 12.26 0.28 22.74
N ARG A 398 13.38 -0.23 22.24
CA ARG A 398 13.43 -1.39 21.32
C ARG A 398 14.68 -2.24 21.50
N MET A 399 14.59 -3.54 21.25
CA MET A 399 15.78 -4.41 21.12
C MET A 399 16.48 -4.12 19.81
N ARG A 400 17.52 -3.28 19.88
CA ARG A 400 18.34 -2.87 18.76
C ARG A 400 19.68 -2.36 19.28
N ASP A 401 20.75 -2.67 18.55
CA ASP A 401 22.12 -2.42 19.02
C ASP A 401 22.51 -0.95 18.93
N ASP A 402 22.28 -0.28 17.80
CA ASP A 402 22.72 1.10 17.53
C ASP A 402 21.90 2.16 18.29
N ILE A 403 20.57 2.11 18.19
CA ILE A 403 19.64 3.11 18.72
C ILE A 403 18.47 2.42 19.44
N PRO A 404 18.69 1.93 20.68
CA PRO A 404 17.68 1.23 21.46
C PRO A 404 16.55 2.16 21.95
N LYS A 405 16.80 3.48 22.07
CA LYS A 405 15.81 4.43 22.58
C LYS A 405 15.77 5.71 21.76
N ASN A 406 14.57 6.26 21.58
CA ASN A 406 14.39 7.64 21.14
C ASN A 406 13.16 8.29 21.76
N TRP A 407 13.20 9.63 21.80
CA TRP A 407 12.16 10.49 22.32
C TRP A 407 11.77 11.53 21.27
N ASP A 408 10.47 11.72 21.10
CA ASP A 408 9.88 12.65 20.15
C ASP A 408 9.07 13.70 20.90
N ASP A 409 9.47 14.96 20.77
CA ASP A 409 8.70 16.13 21.24
C ASP A 409 8.13 16.87 20.02
N LEU A 410 6.81 16.85 19.88
CA LEU A 410 6.08 17.49 18.77
C LEU A 410 5.30 18.69 19.30
N TYR A 411 5.50 19.86 18.67
CA TYR A 411 4.80 21.10 18.96
C TYR A 411 4.08 21.56 17.70
N GLY A 412 2.83 22.00 17.82
CA GLY A 412 2.09 22.53 16.68
C GLY A 412 1.18 23.68 17.06
N VAL A 413 1.02 24.62 16.12
CA VAL A 413 0.08 25.74 16.20
C VAL A 413 -0.57 25.94 14.85
N GLU A 414 -1.89 26.12 14.83
CA GLU A 414 -2.67 26.41 13.63
C GLU A 414 -3.69 27.51 13.92
N LEU A 415 -3.74 28.51 13.07
CA LEU A 415 -4.74 29.56 13.12
C LEU A 415 -5.68 29.41 11.91
N ARG A 416 -6.97 29.26 12.20
CA ARG A 416 -8.04 29.28 11.20
C ARG A 416 -8.85 30.57 11.32
N TRP A 417 -9.19 31.16 10.18
CA TRP A 417 -10.04 32.34 10.10
C TRP A 417 -11.19 32.11 9.12
N THR A 418 -12.42 32.39 9.57
CA THR A 418 -13.65 32.31 8.77
C THR A 418 -14.41 33.63 8.79
N GLY A 419 -13.68 34.75 8.85
CA GLY A 419 -14.22 36.12 8.95
C GLY A 419 -15.17 36.49 7.82
N LEU A 420 -14.79 36.12 6.59
CA LEU A 420 -15.50 36.38 5.36
C LEU A 420 -16.31 35.17 4.95
N ASP A 421 -17.55 35.37 4.51
CA ASP A 421 -18.44 34.25 4.17
C ASP A 421 -18.03 33.54 2.86
N PHE A 422 -17.22 34.21 2.03
CA PHE A 422 -16.68 33.65 0.79
C PHE A 422 -15.29 33.01 0.94
N MET A 423 -14.70 32.95 2.15
CA MET A 423 -13.33 32.42 2.31
C MET A 423 -13.05 31.83 3.69
N THR A 424 -12.32 30.71 3.71
CA THR A 424 -11.65 30.17 4.91
C THR A 424 -10.15 30.17 4.71
N ALA A 425 -9.40 30.72 5.67
CA ALA A 425 -7.94 30.70 5.67
C ALA A 425 -7.40 29.89 6.84
N ARG A 426 -6.36 29.09 6.61
CA ARG A 426 -5.63 28.31 7.63
C ARG A 426 -4.13 28.50 7.45
N VAL A 427 -3.44 28.80 8.54
CA VAL A 427 -1.97 28.87 8.60
C VAL A 427 -1.50 28.05 9.78
N GLY A 428 -0.55 27.14 9.56
CA GLY A 428 -0.05 26.23 10.57
C GLY A 428 1.47 26.07 10.55
N TYR A 429 2.02 25.80 11.72
CA TYR A 429 3.43 25.47 11.93
C TYR A 429 3.54 24.26 12.88
N GLU A 430 4.44 23.34 12.56
CA GLU A 430 4.73 22.16 13.36
C GLU A 430 6.25 21.96 13.47
N ARG A 431 6.72 21.62 14.68
CA ARG A 431 8.11 21.28 14.96
C ARG A 431 8.20 19.95 15.69
N LEU A 432 8.93 19.00 15.09
CA LEU A 432 9.35 17.75 15.73
C LEU A 432 10.82 17.86 16.15
N ASN A 433 11.10 17.58 17.41
CA ASN A 433 12.45 17.36 17.90
C ASN A 433 12.55 15.90 18.35
N ARG A 434 13.31 15.08 17.60
CA ARG A 434 13.65 13.72 17.97
C ARG A 434 15.05 13.66 18.54
N ARG A 435 15.17 13.13 19.74
CA ARG A 435 16.44 12.79 20.39
C ARG A 435 16.57 11.28 20.46
N ALA A 436 17.78 10.74 20.39
CA ALA A 436 17.99 9.30 20.48
C ALA A 436 19.21 8.96 21.33
N GLU A 437 19.18 7.79 21.95
CA GLU A 437 20.32 7.20 22.67
C GLU A 437 21.11 6.37 21.66
N PHE A 438 22.31 6.82 21.30
CA PHE A 438 23.20 6.09 20.40
C PHE A 438 24.20 5.27 21.23
N ASN A 439 24.22 3.96 20.99
CA ASN A 439 25.23 3.07 21.50
C ASN A 439 26.34 2.96 20.45
N ALA A 440 27.50 3.54 20.76
CA ALA A 440 28.67 3.36 19.92
C ALA A 440 29.09 1.88 19.89
N PRO A 441 29.51 1.34 18.73
CA PRO A 441 30.07 -0.01 18.66
C PRO A 441 31.35 -0.12 19.51
N GLU A 442 31.70 -1.34 19.91
CA GLU A 442 32.88 -1.61 20.75
C GLU A 442 34.19 -1.12 20.11
N GLY A 443 34.28 -1.16 18.77
CA GLY A 443 35.44 -0.65 18.00
C GLY A 443 35.58 0.88 18.03
N GLY A 444 34.62 1.62 18.61
CA GLY A 444 34.64 3.07 18.64
C GLY A 444 34.78 3.67 17.24
N SER A 445 35.58 4.73 17.09
CA SER A 445 35.79 5.40 15.80
C SER A 445 36.56 4.56 14.75
N SER A 446 37.01 3.35 15.10
CA SER A 446 37.58 2.41 14.14
C SER A 446 36.53 1.54 13.45
N ASP A 447 35.29 1.57 13.92
CA ASP A 447 34.15 0.90 13.31
C ASP A 447 33.29 1.91 12.53
N ILE A 448 32.90 1.57 11.30
CA ILE A 448 32.07 2.44 10.45
C ILE A 448 30.68 2.68 11.07
N GLU A 449 30.16 1.73 11.84
CA GLU A 449 28.88 1.86 12.55
C GLU A 449 28.91 3.02 13.56
N TYR A 450 30.09 3.48 13.99
CA TYR A 450 30.23 4.67 14.85
C TYR A 450 29.71 5.95 14.19
N PHE A 451 29.85 6.07 12.86
CA PHE A 451 29.51 7.26 12.09
C PHE A 451 28.15 7.18 11.39
N ILE A 452 27.54 5.98 11.37
CA ILE A 452 26.24 5.76 10.74
C ILE A 452 25.13 6.02 11.75
N ARG A 453 24.07 6.70 11.31
CA ARG A 453 22.80 6.77 12.04
C ARG A 453 21.68 6.34 11.11
N ARG A 454 21.13 5.16 11.37
CA ARG A 454 19.99 4.63 10.61
C ARG A 454 18.78 5.55 10.79
N PHE A 455 18.28 6.08 9.68
CA PHE A 455 17.36 7.24 9.62
C PHE A 455 16.00 7.02 10.31
N ASP A 456 15.63 5.76 10.55
CA ASP A 456 14.35 5.40 11.14
C ASP A 456 14.29 5.77 12.64
N ALA A 457 15.44 5.70 13.32
CA ALA A 457 15.60 5.98 14.75
C ALA A 457 16.49 7.19 15.05
N ALA A 458 17.25 7.68 14.07
CA ALA A 458 18.21 8.77 14.22
C ALA A 458 17.59 10.07 14.81
N PRO A 459 18.38 10.85 15.59
CA PRO A 459 18.03 12.20 16.01
C PRO A 459 17.74 13.10 14.81
N LYS A 460 16.69 13.91 14.90
CA LYS A 460 16.31 14.83 13.82
C LYS A 460 15.45 15.99 14.30
N HIS A 461 15.49 17.06 13.52
CA HIS A 461 14.54 18.17 13.61
C HIS A 461 13.72 18.25 12.34
N THR A 462 12.39 18.28 12.46
CA THR A 462 11.50 18.54 11.33
C THR A 462 10.71 19.81 11.59
N ASN A 463 10.74 20.74 10.65
CA ASN A 463 9.89 21.93 10.62
C ASN A 463 8.92 21.81 9.46
N SER A 464 7.62 22.05 9.70
CA SER A 464 6.60 22.08 8.66
C SER A 464 5.77 23.34 8.74
N TYR A 465 5.61 24.02 7.61
CA TYR A 465 4.75 25.19 7.43
C TYR A 465 3.62 24.82 6.47
N LYS A 466 2.39 25.20 6.80
CA LYS A 466 1.19 24.85 6.04
C LYS A 466 0.33 26.10 5.86
N ILE A 467 -0.11 26.36 4.64
CA ILE A 467 -1.07 27.42 4.30
C ILE A 467 -2.16 26.78 3.44
N ASN A 468 -3.42 27.00 3.80
CA ASN A 468 -4.57 26.58 3.00
C ASN A 468 -5.58 27.71 2.94
N MET A 469 -6.09 28.00 1.75
CA MET A 469 -7.12 28.99 1.53
C MET A 469 -8.22 28.37 0.67
N ASP A 470 -9.44 28.34 1.19
CA ASP A 470 -10.64 27.87 0.50
C ASP A 470 -11.52 29.07 0.16
N PHE A 471 -11.92 29.22 -1.10
CA PHE A 471 -12.73 30.32 -1.61
C PHE A 471 -14.04 29.82 -2.19
N PHE A 472 -15.11 30.54 -1.87
CA PHE A 472 -16.50 30.29 -2.27
C PHE A 472 -17.17 31.61 -2.68
N PRO A 473 -16.65 32.32 -3.72
CA PRO A 473 -17.17 33.63 -4.11
C PRO A 473 -18.64 33.62 -4.55
N THR A 474 -19.14 32.48 -5.04
CA THR A 474 -20.57 32.26 -5.36
C THR A 474 -20.96 30.85 -4.96
N GLU A 475 -22.26 30.51 -5.03
CA GLU A 475 -22.75 29.14 -4.82
C GLU A 475 -22.30 28.16 -5.91
N ASP A 476 -21.88 28.68 -7.07
CA ASP A 476 -21.52 27.89 -8.25
C ASP A 476 -20.01 27.76 -8.46
N LEU A 477 -19.18 28.54 -7.75
CA LEU A 477 -17.72 28.60 -7.92
C LEU A 477 -17.00 28.35 -6.59
N ASN A 478 -16.20 27.29 -6.55
CA ASN A 478 -15.31 26.99 -5.43
C ASN A 478 -13.89 26.79 -5.93
N PHE A 479 -12.90 27.26 -5.17
CA PHE A 479 -11.51 26.90 -5.42
C PHE A 479 -10.67 26.92 -4.14
N SER A 480 -9.66 26.07 -4.07
CA SER A 480 -8.72 25.97 -2.95
C SER A 480 -7.28 26.12 -3.41
N LEU A 481 -6.46 26.72 -2.55
CA LEU A 481 -5.02 26.86 -2.72
C LEU A 481 -4.33 26.29 -1.48
N GLY A 482 -3.41 25.35 -1.68
CA GLY A 482 -2.62 24.72 -0.64
C GLY A 482 -1.12 24.93 -0.88
N TYR A 483 -0.38 25.20 0.19
CA TYR A 483 1.08 25.14 0.19
C TYR A 483 1.59 24.47 1.47
N ARG A 484 2.54 23.55 1.32
CA ARG A 484 3.22 22.91 2.44
C ARG A 484 4.73 22.88 2.18
N HIS A 485 5.48 23.43 3.12
CA HIS A 485 6.93 23.27 3.19
C HIS A 485 7.28 22.36 4.35
N ARG A 486 8.15 21.38 4.13
CA ARG A 486 8.69 20.52 5.19
C ARG A 486 10.19 20.37 5.01
N LYS A 487 10.94 20.62 6.08
CA LYS A 487 12.38 20.42 6.14
C LYS A 487 12.73 19.53 7.33
N THR A 488 13.43 18.44 7.07
CA THR A 488 14.00 17.54 8.07
C THR A 488 15.51 17.60 8.01
N ASP A 489 16.15 17.86 9.14
CA ASP A 489 17.60 17.86 9.31
C ASP A 489 17.95 16.74 10.31
N TYR A 490 18.79 15.79 9.91
CA TYR A 490 19.29 14.73 10.80
C TYR A 490 20.56 15.24 11.50
N THR A 491 20.47 15.51 12.79
CA THR A 491 21.47 16.34 13.49
C THR A 491 22.79 15.64 13.77
N ASP A 492 22.73 14.32 13.94
CA ASP A 492 23.85 13.51 14.44
C ASP A 492 24.30 12.48 13.39
N THR A 493 23.72 12.50 12.19
CA THR A 493 24.08 11.58 11.10
C THR A 493 25.29 12.13 10.37
N THR A 494 26.40 11.38 10.37
CA THR A 494 27.57 11.69 9.54
C THR A 494 27.49 10.98 8.20
N TYR A 495 27.19 9.68 8.20
CA TYR A 495 26.92 8.89 7.00
C TYR A 495 25.51 8.29 7.04
N GLY A 496 24.84 8.28 5.89
CA GLY A 496 23.43 7.97 5.70
C GLY A 496 22.62 9.20 5.28
N LEU A 497 21.33 9.18 5.58
CA LEU A 497 20.42 10.28 5.27
C LEU A 497 20.68 11.49 6.19
N THR A 498 21.06 12.63 5.59
CA THR A 498 21.41 13.85 6.33
C THR A 498 20.30 14.90 6.29
N GLY A 499 19.50 14.91 5.23
CA GLY A 499 18.41 15.87 5.09
C GLY A 499 17.31 15.46 4.12
N GLU A 500 16.11 15.99 4.35
CA GLU A 500 14.97 15.89 3.44
C GLU A 500 14.27 17.24 3.36
N LYS A 501 13.98 17.71 2.15
CA LYS A 501 13.17 18.90 1.90
C LYS A 501 12.02 18.52 0.97
N ARG A 502 10.83 19.00 1.29
CA ARG A 502 9.62 18.79 0.50
C ARG A 502 8.83 20.08 0.39
N ASP A 503 8.53 20.47 -0.83
CA ASP A 503 7.65 21.59 -1.18
C ASP A 503 6.46 21.05 -1.97
N GLU A 504 5.25 21.34 -1.51
CA GLU A 504 4.01 20.89 -2.13
C GLU A 504 3.09 22.08 -2.35
N PHE A 505 2.51 22.14 -3.54
CA PHE A 505 1.56 23.17 -3.95
C PHE A 505 0.36 22.53 -4.64
N THR A 506 -0.85 22.88 -4.20
CA THR A 506 -2.09 22.32 -4.72
C THR A 506 -3.08 23.42 -5.09
N ILE A 507 -3.80 23.22 -6.19
CA ILE A 507 -4.92 24.04 -6.64
C ILE A 507 -6.06 23.11 -7.00
N ASP A 508 -7.26 23.40 -6.51
CA ASP A 508 -8.48 22.74 -6.96
C ASP A 508 -9.52 23.80 -7.29
N ALA A 509 -10.30 23.59 -8.35
CA ALA A 509 -11.38 24.50 -8.72
C ALA A 509 -12.53 23.77 -9.40
N ASP A 510 -13.75 24.20 -9.11
CA ASP A 510 -14.94 23.80 -9.84
C ASP A 510 -15.89 25.00 -10.05
N TYR A 511 -16.51 25.06 -11.23
CA TYR A 511 -17.42 26.14 -11.61
C TYR A 511 -18.61 25.62 -12.41
N LEU A 512 -19.83 25.87 -11.93
CA LEU A 512 -21.09 25.57 -12.62
C LEU A 512 -21.64 26.80 -13.37
N ILE A 513 -21.37 26.87 -14.67
CA ILE A 513 -21.82 27.97 -15.52
C ILE A 513 -23.28 27.74 -15.94
N ARG A 514 -24.18 28.64 -15.49
CA ARG A 514 -25.60 28.69 -15.88
C ARG A 514 -26.33 27.34 -15.73
N LYS A 515 -25.92 26.51 -14.76
CA LYS A 515 -26.45 25.15 -14.53
C LYS A 515 -26.36 24.22 -15.75
N ARG A 516 -25.50 24.53 -16.72
CA ARG A 516 -25.36 23.78 -17.99
C ARG A 516 -23.97 23.27 -18.26
N VAL A 517 -22.94 23.94 -17.76
CA VAL A 517 -21.56 23.54 -17.99
C VAL A 517 -20.85 23.55 -16.65
N LYS A 518 -20.49 22.38 -16.14
CA LYS A 518 -19.56 22.27 -15.03
C LYS A 518 -18.15 22.18 -15.60
N ILE A 519 -17.26 23.05 -15.14
CA ILE A 519 -15.82 22.96 -15.40
C ILE A 519 -15.19 22.59 -14.07
N PHE A 520 -14.24 21.67 -14.09
CA PHE A 520 -13.50 21.28 -12.90
C PHE A 520 -12.04 21.04 -13.25
N GLY A 521 -11.17 21.24 -12.28
CA GLY A 521 -9.79 20.87 -12.42
C GLY A 521 -9.02 20.90 -11.12
N SER A 522 -7.88 20.22 -11.15
CA SER A 522 -6.89 20.20 -10.08
C SER A 522 -5.50 20.32 -10.67
N PHE A 523 -4.57 20.86 -9.88
CA PHE A 523 -3.14 20.91 -10.17
C PHE A 523 -2.38 20.64 -8.88
N ASP A 524 -1.44 19.71 -8.95
CA ASP A 524 -0.58 19.32 -7.85
C ASP A 524 0.87 19.42 -8.32
N TYR A 525 1.73 20.05 -7.51
CA TYR A 525 3.18 20.08 -7.71
C TYR A 525 3.87 19.68 -6.42
N GLU A 526 4.81 18.76 -6.52
CA GLU A 526 5.66 18.32 -5.42
C GLU A 526 7.12 18.30 -5.87
N ARG A 527 7.97 18.90 -5.06
CA ARG A 527 9.43 18.78 -5.17
C ARG A 527 9.96 18.13 -3.92
N ILE A 528 10.67 17.03 -4.08
CA ILE A 528 11.37 16.32 -3.01
C ILE A 528 12.86 16.41 -3.27
N ARG A 529 13.63 16.70 -2.22
CA ARG A 529 15.08 16.58 -2.22
C ARG A 529 15.52 15.77 -1.01
N ILE A 530 16.28 14.73 -1.25
CA ILE A 530 16.83 13.81 -0.25
C ILE A 530 18.35 13.89 -0.38
N ASP A 531 19.00 14.32 0.70
CA ASP A 531 20.45 14.48 0.76
C ASP A 531 21.05 13.39 1.64
N GLN A 532 22.06 12.67 1.14
CA GLN A 532 22.78 11.64 1.86
C GLN A 532 24.28 11.76 1.65
N ASP A 533 25.03 11.41 2.69
CA ASP A 533 26.49 11.33 2.67
C ASP A 533 26.90 9.89 2.94
N GLN A 534 27.87 9.38 2.20
CA GLN A 534 28.24 7.97 2.21
C GLN A 534 29.76 7.83 2.18
N LEU A 535 30.23 6.70 2.69
CA LEU A 535 31.64 6.34 2.71
C LEU A 535 31.80 4.99 2.03
N GLN A 536 32.70 4.92 1.05
CA GLN A 536 33.14 3.67 0.47
C GLN A 536 34.52 3.34 1.03
N THR A 537 34.68 2.30 1.85
CA THR A 537 36.01 1.93 2.32
C THR A 537 36.23 0.43 2.32
N ASN A 538 37.43 0.01 1.91
CA ASN A 538 37.92 -1.36 2.00
C ASN A 538 38.80 -1.59 3.25
N THR A 539 39.15 -0.52 3.99
CA THR A 539 39.95 -0.56 5.23
C THR A 539 39.57 0.62 6.14
N PHE A 540 39.23 0.37 7.41
CA PHE A 540 38.87 1.41 8.37
C PHE A 540 39.99 2.49 8.48
N PRO A 541 39.76 3.74 8.04
CA PRO A 541 40.81 4.76 8.06
C PRO A 541 41.05 5.26 9.49
N THR A 542 42.31 5.35 9.90
CA THR A 542 42.74 6.01 11.15
C THR A 542 42.84 7.54 11.03
N THR A 543 42.52 8.10 9.85
CA THR A 543 42.45 9.54 9.55
C THR A 543 41.31 9.84 8.55
N PRO A 544 40.38 10.78 8.81
CA PRO A 544 39.30 11.13 7.86
C PRO A 544 39.72 12.22 6.86
N PRO A 545 39.22 12.26 5.59
CA PRO A 545 38.63 11.19 4.76
C PRO A 545 39.25 11.10 3.34
N SER A 546 39.30 9.92 2.72
CA SER A 546 39.78 9.77 1.32
C SER A 546 38.84 9.01 0.39
N TYR A 547 37.61 8.70 0.80
CA TYR A 547 36.67 7.90 0.00
C TYR A 547 35.18 8.24 0.21
N ASN A 548 34.89 9.51 0.47
CA ASN A 548 33.51 9.99 0.67
C ASN A 548 32.83 10.28 -0.67
N TRP A 549 31.52 10.07 -0.70
CA TRP A 549 30.65 10.60 -1.73
C TRP A 549 29.32 11.04 -1.14
N SER A 550 28.68 12.00 -1.78
CA SER A 550 27.32 12.42 -1.43
C SER A 550 26.38 12.18 -2.61
N ALA A 551 25.10 12.00 -2.31
CA ALA A 551 24.05 11.98 -3.32
C ALA A 551 22.89 12.87 -2.90
N SER A 552 22.45 13.68 -3.85
CA SER A 552 21.25 14.49 -3.73
C SER A 552 20.22 13.98 -4.74
N GLN A 553 19.28 13.17 -4.26
CA GLN A 553 18.14 12.74 -5.07
C GLN A 553 17.11 13.87 -5.11
N LYS A 554 16.63 14.20 -6.31
CA LYS A 554 15.63 15.25 -6.55
C LYS A 554 14.52 14.66 -7.40
N ASP A 555 13.30 14.71 -6.89
CA ASP A 555 12.10 14.28 -7.61
C ASP A 555 11.16 15.47 -7.78
N ASP A 556 10.91 15.84 -9.04
CA ASP A 556 10.02 16.92 -9.45
C ASP A 556 8.78 16.32 -10.11
N SER A 557 7.66 16.35 -9.38
CA SER A 557 6.38 15.81 -9.81
C SER A 557 5.36 16.91 -9.99
N TYR A 558 4.63 16.91 -11.11
CA TYR A 558 3.38 17.65 -11.22
C TYR A 558 2.30 16.86 -11.96
N GLY A 559 1.08 17.05 -11.54
CA GLY A 559 -0.11 16.52 -12.18
C GLY A 559 -1.17 17.59 -12.33
N PHE A 560 -2.00 17.46 -13.35
CA PHE A 560 -3.24 18.22 -13.42
C PHE A 560 -4.34 17.40 -14.07
N THR A 561 -5.57 17.69 -13.67
CA THR A 561 -6.77 17.25 -14.38
C THR A 561 -7.58 18.48 -14.74
N ILE A 562 -8.07 18.52 -15.96
CA ILE A 562 -9.08 19.49 -16.40
C ILE A 562 -10.20 18.75 -17.08
N GLY A 563 -11.43 19.08 -16.72
CA GLY A 563 -12.60 18.45 -17.31
C GLY A 563 -13.79 19.39 -17.40
N SER A 564 -14.73 18.99 -18.25
CA SER A 564 -16.00 19.66 -18.39
C SER A 564 -17.12 18.65 -18.53
N GLU A 565 -18.20 18.86 -17.77
CA GLU A 565 -19.47 18.18 -17.93
C GLU A 565 -20.47 19.18 -18.52
N VAL A 566 -20.87 18.93 -19.76
CA VAL A 566 -21.77 19.78 -20.55
C VAL A 566 -23.13 19.11 -20.65
N PHE A 567 -24.13 19.67 -19.97
CA PHE A 567 -25.53 19.29 -20.09
C PHE A 567 -26.12 19.89 -21.38
N ILE A 568 -25.79 19.30 -22.53
CA ILE A 568 -26.23 19.74 -23.87
C ILE A 568 -27.76 19.86 -23.90
N ILE A 569 -28.45 18.83 -23.42
CA ILE A 569 -29.88 18.86 -23.11
C ILE A 569 -30.00 18.45 -21.65
N PRO A 570 -30.42 19.35 -20.74
CA PRO A 570 -30.56 19.03 -19.33
C PRO A 570 -31.33 17.73 -19.11
N GLU A 571 -30.80 16.86 -18.24
CA GLU A 571 -31.34 15.53 -17.90
C GLU A 571 -31.39 14.50 -19.04
N LYS A 572 -31.12 14.88 -20.30
CA LYS A 572 -31.23 13.98 -21.46
C LYS A 572 -29.91 13.69 -22.15
N LEU A 573 -29.05 14.68 -22.33
CA LEU A 573 -27.82 14.54 -23.09
C LEU A 573 -26.68 15.27 -22.40
N THR A 574 -25.70 14.50 -21.91
CA THR A 574 -24.56 15.00 -21.17
C THR A 574 -23.26 14.55 -21.86
N LEU A 575 -22.37 15.51 -22.11
CA LEU A 575 -21.02 15.26 -22.62
C LEU A 575 -20.01 15.49 -21.50
N LEU A 576 -19.17 14.49 -21.23
CA LEU A 576 -18.01 14.57 -20.36
C LEU A 576 -16.74 14.60 -21.21
N LEU A 577 -15.92 15.61 -20.98
CA LEU A 577 -14.57 15.74 -21.51
C LEU A 577 -13.61 15.80 -20.32
N GLN A 578 -12.55 15.00 -20.33
CA GLN A 578 -11.53 15.05 -19.30
C GLN A 578 -10.16 14.85 -19.93
N TYR A 579 -9.19 15.61 -19.44
CA TYR A 579 -7.78 15.42 -19.69
C TYR A 579 -7.03 15.41 -18.37
N SER A 580 -6.31 14.34 -18.12
CA SER A 580 -5.41 14.19 -16.98
C SER A 580 -3.98 14.01 -17.47
N TYR A 581 -3.05 14.71 -16.83
CA TYR A 581 -1.62 14.62 -17.08
C TYR A 581 -0.89 14.46 -15.77
N LEU A 582 0.05 13.53 -15.71
CA LEU A 582 0.96 13.35 -14.58
C LEU A 582 2.37 13.21 -15.14
N LYS A 583 3.32 13.86 -14.50
CA LYS A 583 4.73 13.79 -14.84
C LYS A 583 5.56 13.81 -13.55
N SER A 584 6.47 12.86 -13.43
CA SER A 584 7.54 12.85 -12.44
C SER A 584 8.86 12.75 -13.19
N ASP A 585 9.76 13.70 -12.97
CA ASP A 585 11.17 13.58 -13.39
C ASP A 585 12.01 13.47 -12.11
N GLY A 586 12.69 12.34 -11.94
CA GLY A 586 13.62 12.11 -10.84
C GLY A 586 15.07 12.12 -11.32
N SER A 587 15.97 12.59 -10.48
CA SER A 587 17.41 12.64 -10.75
C SER A 587 18.24 12.40 -9.50
N VAL A 588 19.46 11.91 -9.67
CA VAL A 588 20.44 11.75 -8.60
C VAL A 588 21.73 12.47 -8.98
N ASP A 589 22.07 13.46 -8.19
CA ASP A 589 23.27 14.29 -8.30
C ASP A 589 24.34 13.71 -7.36
N TYR A 590 25.43 13.20 -7.91
CA TYR A 590 26.50 12.56 -7.16
C TYR A 590 27.70 13.49 -7.04
N THR A 591 28.35 13.49 -5.88
CA THR A 591 29.64 14.19 -5.70
C THR A 591 30.62 13.25 -5.01
N TYR A 592 31.69 12.85 -5.70
CA TYR A 592 32.78 12.03 -5.13
C TYR A 592 33.98 12.90 -4.73
N GLU A 593 34.60 12.62 -3.59
CA GLU A 593 35.81 13.35 -3.16
C GLU A 593 37.12 12.72 -3.68
N ASP A 594 37.05 11.54 -4.30
CA ASP A 594 38.20 10.77 -4.82
C ASP A 594 38.20 10.68 -6.37
N SER A 595 39.24 10.09 -6.93
CA SER A 595 39.38 9.80 -8.36
C SER A 595 38.28 8.88 -8.87
N LEU A 596 37.52 9.38 -9.85
CA LEU A 596 36.50 8.60 -10.54
C LEU A 596 37.13 7.59 -11.50
N PRO A 597 36.45 6.47 -11.82
CA PRO A 597 36.90 5.53 -12.84
C PRO A 597 37.19 6.21 -14.18
N ALA A 598 38.10 5.64 -14.97
CA ALA A 598 38.47 6.20 -16.28
C ALA A 598 37.24 6.44 -17.17
N GLY A 599 37.13 7.65 -17.72
CA GLY A 599 35.97 8.08 -18.52
C GLY A 599 34.81 8.66 -17.71
N ARG A 600 34.89 8.66 -16.38
CA ARG A 600 33.95 9.34 -15.49
C ARG A 600 34.54 10.63 -14.93
N THR A 601 33.70 11.65 -14.84
CA THR A 601 33.96 12.98 -14.28
C THR A 601 32.78 13.37 -13.42
N GLN A 602 32.96 14.34 -12.52
CA GLN A 602 31.83 14.85 -11.73
C GLN A 602 30.68 15.32 -12.63
N ASP A 603 31.00 15.83 -13.82
CA ASP A 603 30.01 16.29 -14.79
C ASP A 603 29.20 15.16 -15.47
N ASN A 604 29.54 13.86 -15.31
CA ASN A 604 28.92 12.76 -16.07
C ASN A 604 28.55 11.51 -15.25
N ILE A 605 28.61 11.61 -13.92
CA ILE A 605 28.21 10.53 -13.01
C ILE A 605 26.76 10.64 -12.55
N ASP A 606 26.14 11.80 -12.72
CA ASP A 606 24.74 12.04 -12.38
C ASP A 606 23.79 11.17 -13.19
N LEU A 607 22.70 10.75 -12.54
CA LEU A 607 21.61 10.04 -13.18
C LEU A 607 20.46 11.01 -13.39
N ALA A 608 20.22 11.39 -14.65
CA ALA A 608 19.14 12.31 -15.02
C ALA A 608 17.77 11.62 -15.17
N ASP A 609 17.76 10.30 -15.37
CA ASP A 609 16.55 9.48 -15.50
C ASP A 609 16.50 8.52 -14.31
N TRP A 610 15.93 8.97 -13.19
CA TRP A 610 15.70 8.14 -11.99
C TRP A 610 14.19 8.08 -11.76
N ASP A 611 13.58 6.90 -11.87
CA ASP A 611 12.12 6.68 -11.72
C ASP A 611 11.23 7.72 -12.42
N SER A 612 11.57 8.08 -13.66
CA SER A 612 10.90 9.14 -14.40
C SER A 612 9.72 8.60 -15.20
N TYR A 613 8.54 9.21 -15.06
CA TYR A 613 7.34 8.73 -15.74
C TYR A 613 6.38 9.83 -16.14
N ARG A 614 5.56 9.54 -17.16
CA ARG A 614 4.53 10.44 -17.67
C ARG A 614 3.29 9.66 -18.04
N LEU A 615 2.14 10.10 -17.54
CA LEU A 615 0.83 9.58 -17.88
C LEU A 615 0.01 10.68 -18.57
N LYS A 616 -0.58 10.35 -19.72
CA LYS A 616 -1.57 11.17 -20.42
C LYS A 616 -2.86 10.37 -20.52
N TYR A 617 -3.96 10.92 -20.05
CA TYR A 617 -5.26 10.29 -20.12
C TYR A 617 -6.29 11.27 -20.69
N TYR A 618 -6.96 10.91 -21.78
CA TYR A 618 -8.10 11.65 -22.32
C TYR A 618 -9.35 10.77 -22.25
N LEU A 619 -10.46 11.36 -21.82
CA LEU A 619 -11.77 10.72 -21.83
C LEU A 619 -12.78 11.64 -22.51
N VAL A 620 -13.51 11.06 -23.47
CA VAL A 620 -14.71 11.64 -24.05
C VAL A 620 -15.84 10.66 -23.82
N LYS A 621 -16.93 11.10 -23.18
CA LYS A 621 -18.10 10.25 -22.93
C LYS A 621 -19.38 11.05 -23.17
N LEU A 622 -20.23 10.55 -24.06
CA LEU A 622 -21.55 11.10 -24.32
C LEU A 622 -22.60 10.16 -23.74
N THR A 623 -23.43 10.67 -22.83
CA THR A 623 -24.53 9.92 -22.21
C THR A 623 -25.86 10.49 -22.69
N TYR A 624 -26.71 9.63 -23.26
CA TYR A 624 -28.07 9.96 -23.72
C TYR A 624 -29.11 9.16 -22.94
N ASN A 625 -29.92 9.84 -22.13
CA ASN A 625 -31.09 9.28 -21.46
C ASN A 625 -32.28 9.31 -22.44
N ALA A 626 -32.47 8.22 -23.18
CA ALA A 626 -33.53 8.09 -24.17
C ALA A 626 -34.93 8.14 -23.53
N THR A 627 -35.08 7.54 -22.35
CA THR A 627 -36.27 7.64 -21.50
C THR A 627 -35.85 7.75 -20.03
N LYS A 628 -36.80 7.82 -19.09
CA LYS A 628 -36.50 7.71 -17.66
C LYS A 628 -35.86 6.35 -17.28
N ALA A 629 -36.15 5.32 -18.08
CA ALA A 629 -35.68 3.96 -17.86
C ALA A 629 -34.41 3.64 -18.68
N TRP A 630 -34.33 4.08 -19.94
CA TRP A 630 -33.22 3.70 -20.83
C TRP A 630 -32.20 4.82 -20.99
N SER A 631 -30.92 4.48 -20.80
CA SER A 631 -29.79 5.35 -21.11
C SER A 631 -28.74 4.61 -21.93
N VAL A 632 -28.10 5.33 -22.86
CA VAL A 632 -26.99 4.83 -23.67
C VAL A 632 -25.82 5.78 -23.47
N ALA A 633 -24.64 5.25 -23.16
CA ALA A 633 -23.40 5.99 -23.15
C ALA A 633 -22.46 5.46 -24.22
N VAL A 634 -21.81 6.36 -24.96
CA VAL A 634 -20.72 6.05 -25.88
C VAL A 634 -19.50 6.83 -25.42
N GLY A 635 -18.36 6.16 -25.32
CA GLY A 635 -17.14 6.82 -24.90
C GLY A 635 -15.89 6.29 -25.55
N TYR A 636 -14.84 7.09 -25.40
CA TYR A 636 -13.50 6.80 -25.87
C TYR A 636 -12.50 7.29 -24.83
N ALA A 637 -11.61 6.40 -24.42
CA ALA A 637 -10.49 6.70 -23.57
C ALA A 637 -9.18 6.48 -24.33
N TYR A 638 -8.26 7.42 -24.18
CA TYR A 638 -6.87 7.29 -24.61
C TYR A 638 -5.97 7.36 -23.40
N GLU A 639 -5.04 6.42 -23.29
CA GLU A 639 -4.01 6.48 -22.26
C GLU A 639 -2.63 6.26 -22.86
N LYS A 640 -1.65 7.01 -22.38
CA LYS A 640 -0.24 6.78 -22.68
C LYS A 640 0.58 6.94 -21.42
N TYR A 641 1.22 5.85 -21.03
CA TYR A 641 2.20 5.82 -19.96
C TYR A 641 3.58 5.63 -20.56
N THR A 642 4.51 6.52 -20.22
CA THR A 642 5.93 6.39 -20.57
C THR A 642 6.74 6.39 -19.30
N TYR A 643 7.67 5.45 -19.22
CA TYR A 643 8.55 5.25 -18.08
C TYR A 643 10.00 5.20 -18.58
N SER A 644 10.89 5.86 -17.85
CA SER A 644 12.33 5.85 -18.08
C SER A 644 13.03 5.78 -16.72
N ASP A 645 13.88 4.78 -16.56
CA ASP A 645 14.76 4.66 -15.41
C ASP A 645 16.11 4.13 -15.90
N ALA A 646 17.19 4.77 -15.45
CA ALA A 646 18.56 4.40 -15.75
C ALA A 646 18.85 2.92 -15.43
N GLN A 647 18.19 2.32 -14.43
CA GLN A 647 18.33 0.91 -14.05
C GLN A 647 17.89 -0.05 -15.16
N TYR A 648 16.93 0.34 -16.02
CA TYR A 648 16.48 -0.47 -17.15
C TYR A 648 17.16 -0.10 -18.47
N SER A 649 18.02 0.93 -18.47
CA SER A 649 18.74 1.34 -19.68
C SER A 649 19.71 0.25 -20.13
N GLY A 650 19.49 -0.26 -21.35
CA GLY A 650 20.27 -1.40 -21.87
C GLY A 650 19.94 -2.73 -21.19
N TYR A 651 18.79 -2.86 -20.52
CA TYR A 651 18.38 -4.09 -19.87
C TYR A 651 18.41 -5.29 -20.83
N THR A 652 19.20 -6.28 -20.45
CA THR A 652 19.27 -7.56 -21.14
C THR A 652 18.81 -8.65 -20.18
N TYR A 653 18.14 -9.66 -20.71
CA TYR A 653 17.97 -10.94 -20.01
C TYR A 653 19.38 -11.55 -19.95
N VAL A 654 20.23 -11.13 -19.01
CA VAL A 654 21.62 -11.57 -18.96
C VAL A 654 21.63 -13.05 -18.62
N PRO A 655 22.41 -13.84 -19.38
CA PRO A 655 23.07 -15.02 -18.85
C PRO A 655 24.59 -14.82 -18.86
N GLY A 656 25.20 -14.93 -17.69
CA GLY A 656 26.65 -15.03 -17.56
C GLY A 656 27.24 -16.17 -18.39
N GLY A 657 28.43 -15.98 -18.93
CA GLY A 657 29.26 -17.11 -19.39
C GLY A 657 30.71 -16.90 -18.99
N GLY A 658 31.32 -17.88 -18.35
CA GLY A 658 32.72 -17.83 -17.85
C GLY A 658 32.84 -17.32 -16.40
N ASN A 659 34.07 -17.08 -15.95
CA ASN A 659 34.42 -16.52 -14.63
C ASN A 659 33.99 -15.04 -14.47
N ASP A 660 32.99 -14.57 -15.22
CA ASP A 660 32.48 -13.20 -15.10
C ASP A 660 31.68 -13.06 -13.82
N THR A 661 32.27 -12.37 -12.85
CA THR A 661 31.70 -12.08 -11.53
C THR A 661 30.48 -11.16 -11.58
N ASN A 662 30.14 -10.58 -12.74
CA ASN A 662 29.01 -9.66 -12.97
C ASN A 662 27.81 -10.33 -13.69
N SER A 663 27.74 -11.66 -13.64
CA SER A 663 26.64 -12.40 -14.27
C SER A 663 25.35 -12.25 -13.46
N ALA A 664 24.20 -12.16 -14.13
CA ALA A 664 22.87 -12.29 -13.53
C ALA A 664 22.01 -13.18 -14.43
N TYR A 665 20.93 -13.75 -13.90
CA TYR A 665 19.90 -14.48 -14.64
C TYR A 665 18.55 -13.80 -14.41
N LEU A 666 18.20 -12.89 -15.31
CA LEU A 666 17.00 -12.05 -15.17
C LEU A 666 15.90 -12.51 -16.13
N THR A 667 14.65 -12.44 -15.71
CA THR A 667 13.50 -12.93 -16.47
C THR A 667 12.72 -11.84 -17.18
N GLY A 668 13.11 -10.57 -17.03
CA GLY A 668 12.42 -9.41 -17.60
C GLY A 668 11.35 -8.82 -16.69
N ALA A 669 11.32 -9.17 -15.40
CA ALA A 669 10.35 -8.61 -14.48
C ALA A 669 10.42 -7.07 -14.49
N TYR A 670 9.25 -6.43 -14.60
CA TYR A 670 9.05 -4.98 -14.65
C TYR A 670 9.70 -4.27 -15.85
N LYS A 671 10.24 -5.01 -16.83
CA LYS A 671 10.88 -4.44 -18.01
C LYS A 671 9.87 -3.68 -18.89
N ASP A 672 10.31 -2.54 -19.42
CA ASP A 672 9.61 -1.73 -20.44
C ASP A 672 8.13 -1.46 -20.11
N PRO A 673 7.78 -0.85 -18.97
CA PRO A 673 6.38 -0.71 -18.56
C PRO A 673 5.60 0.34 -19.40
N SER A 674 6.23 0.95 -20.40
CA SER A 674 5.59 1.94 -21.26
C SER A 674 4.51 1.32 -22.15
N TYR A 675 3.37 2.01 -22.29
CA TYR A 675 2.28 1.59 -23.15
C TYR A 675 1.48 2.78 -23.71
N LYS A 676 0.67 2.47 -24.71
CA LYS A 676 -0.35 3.36 -25.28
C LYS A 676 -1.59 2.54 -25.55
N SER A 677 -2.73 2.95 -24.98
CA SER A 677 -4.01 2.29 -25.14
C SER A 677 -5.07 3.21 -25.77
N HIS A 678 -5.97 2.57 -26.50
CA HIS A 678 -7.16 3.16 -27.09
C HIS A 678 -8.34 2.27 -26.75
N THR A 679 -9.29 2.78 -25.96
CA THR A 679 -10.47 2.02 -25.52
C THR A 679 -11.73 2.76 -25.94
N GLY A 680 -12.47 2.19 -26.89
CA GLY A 680 -13.84 2.59 -27.19
C GLY A 680 -14.82 1.74 -26.40
N PHE A 681 -15.90 2.34 -25.90
CA PHE A 681 -16.93 1.60 -25.17
C PHE A 681 -18.33 2.12 -25.43
N VAL A 682 -19.30 1.22 -25.34
CA VAL A 682 -20.74 1.53 -25.40
C VAL A 682 -21.43 0.84 -24.23
N THR A 683 -22.12 1.62 -23.40
CA THR A 683 -22.90 1.12 -22.27
C THR A 683 -24.37 1.34 -22.53
N LEU A 684 -25.18 0.29 -22.39
CA LEU A 684 -26.63 0.36 -22.35
C LEU A 684 -27.08 0.09 -20.93
N SER A 685 -27.82 1.03 -20.31
CA SER A 685 -28.36 0.87 -18.96
C SER A 685 -29.88 0.99 -18.93
N TYR A 686 -30.52 0.10 -18.18
CA TYR A 686 -31.95 0.10 -17.89
C TYR A 686 -32.20 0.32 -16.40
N ARG A 687 -32.95 1.38 -16.07
CA ARG A 687 -33.39 1.77 -14.74
C ARG A 687 -34.88 1.48 -14.59
N PHE A 688 -35.29 0.97 -13.43
CA PHE A 688 -36.69 0.70 -13.12
C PHE A 688 -37.01 1.03 -11.67
#